data_AF-A0A8T5LQ46-F1
#
_entry.id   AF-A0A8T5LQ46-F1
#
_cell.length_a   1.000
_cell.length_b   1.000
_cell.length_c   1.000
_cell.angle_alpha   90.00
_cell.angle_beta   90.00
_cell.angle_gamma   90.00
#
_symmetry.space_group_name_H-M   'P 1'
#
loop_
_entity.id
_entity.type
_entity.pdbx_description
1 polymer ?
#
loop_
_entity_poly.entity_id
_entity_poly.type
_entity_poly.pdbx_seq_one_letter_code
_entity_poly.pdbx_strand_id
1 'polypeptide(L)'
;STETKVLSISGSDLSEVDIPAGYHILVEPFKVSCTEGELYKMTVSVPDNYGNIEALTCKGGFCTPTQVAKVSTLVCGEEVKSTTREMDVIDPELLKIDVEERDITLSELETSLASGDINIQFHGEAFENLNVKLSRVKEDVAEAANTQLKIVGAPVELEFSGKASGNVTITLPYSDITNIEPDTLGIYVKTDGNWDHLGGITDAEKKVVTVTSDISEYLGDDNKAIFAVMGIICVYCYGSELESVYEPTFASRDAIVLIHGLGSSPETYKEIIDDIRVTEQPFKVYTFGYPTSHTINQTAVELADHLESRSSEFDNLYIVAHSMGGIITQKALYNSWIKNSEAIQYTFVNKTKRVVLVGVPNEGSPVADFYTKIYDILVNSQSDYPLFNMNSNLVKALAKRSVTPRVPGINYYVVAGTKNVAIGTGALAISTEDLFGEPSDGFVSTTSATNVGEEYLRDRCRNYWEIDTTHTGLLDDAAARTTIERIISEDIINRDPELVSILGHNKYFDLVIESCSPDDTYVVIGKELPKSAVVDLTGCLCGNGVCGEGEDQFNCAVDCVSLFGGKRFVVSLKVMAILAAFAALLLIGSIAFVEHVHHRKNWIYIKLYHYTSGILRLGNYIDLKIKGSATRMYRALRNIYVHLVSKRGVSLKQAYALYYDLRTNYRRLAELIIKWPLIKLNLLKFNRNYHIVRKLALAGRIAQAELAYAGLRDTYVRLSQLPLKDKKISHIFGKTEHSYHLVVQAYEKYYLKAPHAAFDSLAKEIYNNVKADDFAKAKSNYNKLLKLYHSISELAISKSQIESHYAQTQKVYEHIEDSYLHNIVSKKTAEFNSHIKEIKKALHRHDYASAKSAYKKLLVTYDWFNDNKHFDKSKKAYQDIKDNLKHYKERVKLEKFADALKQLNNAVRNNDIEGAKKAYAELVSKYKAFIDEKKGHELYGKVFAAYRKLYTRYVKMLYNQQLTKFNSCNNEIIELLRKHQIAKAKDAYRSLRQSYLSMIDLAVKDVESLTEKVSRIEHSIEKAALKYDLAKLGKEAEEINVVISQGKLTEAKRMYQKMMKDYKHLLSSKVSERMKRKAYEITDKIYLMLKK
;
A
#
# COMPACT_ATOMS: atom_id res chain seq x y z
N SER A 1 -36.45 -32.63 1.73
CA SER A 1 -35.25 -33.43 1.46
C SER A 1 -35.51 -34.29 0.24
N THR A 2 -34.70 -34.17 -0.81
CA THR A 2 -34.59 -35.20 -1.85
C THR A 2 -33.81 -36.35 -1.24
N GLU A 3 -34.46 -37.48 -1.00
CA GLU A 3 -33.82 -38.66 -0.42
C GLU A 3 -32.88 -39.27 -1.47
N THR A 4 -31.57 -39.25 -1.22
CA THR A 4 -30.57 -39.86 -2.10
C THR A 4 -30.66 -41.38 -1.98
N LYS A 5 -31.38 -42.03 -2.90
CA LYS A 5 -31.40 -43.50 -2.97
C LYS A 5 -30.13 -44.00 -3.65
N VAL A 6 -29.47 -44.99 -3.05
CA VAL A 6 -28.36 -45.71 -3.67
C VAL A 6 -28.90 -46.56 -4.83
N LEU A 7 -28.52 -46.22 -6.06
CA LEU A 7 -28.87 -47.00 -7.24
C LEU A 7 -27.93 -48.21 -7.35
N SER A 8 -28.51 -49.41 -7.43
CA SER A 8 -27.73 -50.60 -7.75
C SER A 8 -27.52 -50.67 -9.27
N ILE A 9 -26.26 -50.61 -9.68
CA ILE A 9 -25.82 -50.72 -11.07
C ILE A 9 -25.22 -52.12 -11.28
N SER A 10 -25.65 -52.82 -12.33
CA SER A 10 -25.05 -54.11 -12.72
C SER A 10 -24.58 -54.06 -14.17
N GLY A 11 -23.38 -54.59 -14.43
CA GLY A 11 -22.87 -54.73 -15.80
C GLY A 11 -23.78 -55.60 -16.67
N SER A 12 -23.86 -55.27 -17.96
CA SER A 12 -24.65 -56.01 -18.95
C SER A 12 -23.76 -56.50 -20.07
N ASP A 13 -23.77 -57.81 -20.32
CA ASP A 13 -23.07 -58.41 -21.46
C ASP A 13 -23.90 -58.21 -22.73
N LEU A 14 -23.73 -57.06 -23.39
CA LEU A 14 -24.31 -56.82 -24.71
C LEU A 14 -23.22 -57.03 -25.77
N SER A 15 -23.10 -58.28 -26.20
CA SER A 15 -22.23 -58.65 -27.32
C SER A 15 -22.67 -58.05 -28.67
N GLU A 16 -23.87 -57.46 -28.77
CA GLU A 16 -24.44 -56.94 -30.03
C GLU A 16 -25.24 -55.63 -29.84
N VAL A 17 -24.64 -54.57 -29.28
CA VAL A 17 -25.19 -53.20 -29.45
C VAL A 17 -24.81 -52.69 -30.83
N ASP A 18 -25.79 -52.36 -31.67
CA ASP A 18 -25.53 -51.70 -32.95
C ASP A 18 -25.14 -50.23 -32.71
N ILE A 19 -23.83 -49.98 -32.58
CA ILE A 19 -23.27 -48.65 -32.35
C ILE A 19 -23.14 -47.95 -33.70
N PRO A 20 -23.64 -46.70 -33.83
CA PRO A 20 -23.49 -45.95 -35.08
C PRO A 20 -22.02 -45.83 -35.51
N ALA A 21 -21.76 -45.96 -36.81
CA ALA A 21 -20.40 -45.91 -37.35
C ALA A 21 -19.64 -44.64 -36.91
N GLY A 22 -18.44 -44.82 -36.35
CA GLY A 22 -17.59 -43.75 -35.85
C GLY A 22 -17.85 -43.33 -34.39
N TYR A 23 -18.77 -43.98 -33.68
CA TYR A 23 -18.91 -43.85 -32.24
C TYR A 23 -18.22 -45.00 -31.52
N HIS A 24 -17.82 -44.74 -30.29
CA HIS A 24 -17.22 -45.68 -29.36
C HIS A 24 -18.08 -45.76 -28.09
N ILE A 25 -18.14 -46.93 -27.47
CA ILE A 25 -18.66 -47.06 -26.10
C ILE A 25 -17.68 -46.35 -25.16
N LEU A 26 -18.18 -45.40 -24.38
CA LEU A 26 -17.39 -44.63 -23.41
C LEU A 26 -17.62 -45.08 -21.98
N VAL A 27 -18.80 -45.64 -21.69
CA VAL A 27 -19.15 -46.27 -20.42
C VAL A 27 -19.69 -47.65 -20.73
N GLU A 28 -19.15 -48.68 -20.05
CA GLU A 28 -19.59 -50.07 -20.24
C GLU A 28 -21.11 -50.19 -20.07
N PRO A 29 -21.81 -50.99 -20.89
CA PRO A 29 -23.25 -51.16 -20.78
C PRO A 29 -23.69 -51.56 -19.38
N PHE A 30 -24.65 -50.83 -18.81
CA PHE A 30 -25.08 -51.04 -17.44
C PHE A 30 -26.61 -51.02 -17.30
N LYS A 31 -27.11 -51.74 -16.29
CA LYS A 31 -28.52 -51.72 -15.89
C LYS A 31 -28.67 -50.96 -14.58
N VAL A 32 -29.81 -50.28 -14.42
CA VAL A 32 -30.14 -49.54 -13.19
C VAL A 32 -31.32 -50.25 -12.52
N SER A 33 -31.16 -50.60 -11.24
CA SER A 33 -32.26 -51.11 -10.42
C SER A 33 -33.19 -49.95 -10.05
N CYS A 34 -34.41 -49.95 -10.58
CA CYS A 34 -35.31 -48.82 -10.43
C CYS A 34 -36.78 -49.20 -10.32
N THR A 35 -37.58 -48.27 -9.78
CA THR A 35 -39.03 -48.38 -9.69
C THR A 35 -39.67 -47.72 -10.91
N GLU A 36 -40.58 -48.43 -11.57
CA GLU A 36 -41.28 -47.91 -12.75
C GLU A 36 -41.96 -46.56 -12.44
N GLY A 37 -41.64 -45.54 -13.23
CA GLY A 37 -42.17 -44.18 -13.09
C GLY A 37 -41.36 -43.22 -12.19
N GLU A 38 -40.28 -43.68 -11.55
CA GLU A 38 -39.34 -42.77 -10.86
C GLU A 38 -38.36 -42.14 -11.88
N LEU A 39 -38.15 -40.83 -11.75
CA LEU A 39 -37.14 -40.09 -12.51
C LEU A 39 -35.76 -40.28 -11.83
N TYR A 40 -34.80 -40.79 -12.57
CA TYR A 40 -33.42 -40.90 -12.08
C TYR A 40 -32.50 -39.97 -12.83
N LYS A 41 -31.59 -39.38 -12.08
CA LYS A 41 -30.52 -38.54 -12.59
C LYS A 41 -29.22 -39.10 -12.09
N MET A 42 -28.34 -39.49 -13.00
CA MET A 42 -27.00 -39.98 -12.66
C MET A 42 -25.97 -39.26 -13.50
N THR A 43 -24.79 -38.99 -12.92
CA THR A 43 -23.71 -38.35 -13.65
C THR A 43 -22.69 -39.39 -14.08
N VAL A 44 -22.26 -39.32 -15.34
CA VAL A 44 -21.22 -40.18 -15.91
C VAL A 44 -19.99 -39.35 -16.25
N SER A 45 -18.81 -39.92 -15.99
CA SER A 45 -17.52 -39.37 -16.41
C SER A 45 -17.17 -39.91 -17.79
N VAL A 46 -16.79 -39.02 -18.70
CA VAL A 46 -16.47 -39.34 -20.09
C VAL A 46 -15.14 -38.70 -20.47
N PRO A 47 -14.20 -39.40 -21.14
CA PRO A 47 -12.94 -38.79 -21.53
C PRO A 47 -13.11 -37.56 -22.44
N ASP A 48 -12.30 -36.53 -22.21
CA ASP A 48 -12.44 -35.22 -22.86
C ASP A 48 -12.09 -35.22 -24.35
N ASN A 49 -11.40 -36.27 -24.82
CA ASN A 49 -11.08 -36.52 -26.22
C ASN A 49 -12.25 -37.08 -27.03
N TYR A 50 -13.44 -37.23 -26.43
CA TYR A 50 -14.67 -37.54 -27.16
C TYR A 50 -15.61 -36.34 -27.19
N GLY A 51 -16.33 -36.22 -28.30
CA GLY A 51 -17.38 -35.22 -28.53
C GLY A 51 -18.63 -35.86 -29.10
N ASN A 52 -19.68 -35.06 -29.25
CA ASN A 52 -21.02 -35.55 -29.64
C ASN A 52 -21.47 -36.76 -28.81
N ILE A 53 -21.47 -36.56 -27.49
CA ILE A 53 -21.83 -37.58 -26.50
C ILE A 53 -23.33 -37.83 -26.54
N GLU A 54 -23.71 -39.10 -26.63
CA GLU A 54 -25.09 -39.57 -26.64
C GLU A 54 -25.23 -40.71 -25.63
N ALA A 55 -26.34 -40.78 -24.92
CA ALA A 55 -26.72 -42.00 -24.20
C ALA A 55 -27.81 -42.73 -24.98
N LEU A 56 -27.77 -44.04 -24.95
CA LEU A 56 -28.74 -44.93 -25.56
C LEU A 56 -29.37 -45.79 -24.47
N THR A 57 -30.70 -45.92 -24.51
CA THR A 57 -31.44 -46.93 -23.76
C THR A 57 -31.78 -48.08 -24.70
N CYS A 58 -31.31 -49.27 -24.39
CA CYS A 58 -31.42 -50.47 -25.21
C CYS A 58 -32.36 -51.48 -24.57
N LYS A 59 -33.38 -51.92 -25.33
CA LYS A 59 -34.35 -52.94 -24.92
C LYS A 59 -34.54 -53.96 -26.03
N GLY A 60 -34.24 -55.23 -25.74
CA GLY A 60 -34.37 -56.32 -26.72
C GLY A 60 -33.54 -56.11 -27.99
N GLY A 61 -32.35 -55.51 -27.87
CA GLY A 61 -31.47 -55.20 -29.00
C GLY A 61 -31.77 -53.89 -29.74
N PHE A 62 -32.88 -53.22 -29.43
CA PHE A 62 -33.21 -51.90 -30.00
C PHE A 62 -32.79 -50.79 -29.06
N CYS A 63 -31.97 -49.87 -29.55
CA CYS A 63 -31.46 -48.74 -28.77
C CYS A 63 -32.11 -47.43 -29.23
N THR A 64 -32.60 -46.65 -28.28
CA THR A 64 -33.16 -45.31 -28.51
C THR A 64 -32.34 -44.25 -27.78
N PRO A 65 -32.13 -43.06 -28.35
CA PRO A 65 -31.44 -41.98 -27.67
C PRO A 65 -32.13 -41.56 -26.37
N THR A 66 -31.31 -41.28 -25.36
CA THR A 66 -31.71 -40.82 -24.02
C THR A 66 -31.04 -39.48 -23.75
N GLN A 67 -31.73 -38.61 -23.01
CA GLN A 67 -31.25 -37.25 -22.79
C GLN A 67 -29.98 -37.26 -21.93
N VAL A 68 -28.94 -36.64 -22.47
CA VAL A 68 -27.71 -36.30 -21.74
C VAL A 68 -27.54 -34.80 -21.69
N ALA A 69 -27.09 -34.29 -20.54
CA ALA A 69 -26.78 -32.89 -20.34
C ALA A 69 -25.36 -32.77 -19.78
N LYS A 70 -24.50 -31.99 -20.44
CA LYS A 70 -23.17 -31.70 -19.89
C LYS A 70 -23.31 -30.93 -18.58
N VAL A 71 -22.57 -31.34 -17.56
CA VAL A 71 -22.50 -30.65 -16.26
C VAL A 71 -21.08 -30.34 -15.86
N SER A 72 -20.94 -29.34 -15.00
CA SER A 72 -19.65 -28.84 -14.49
C SER A 72 -19.48 -29.04 -12.99
N THR A 73 -20.51 -29.51 -12.28
CA THR A 73 -20.49 -29.75 -10.84
C THR A 73 -20.98 -31.16 -10.57
N LEU A 74 -20.33 -31.83 -9.62
CA LEU A 74 -20.68 -33.17 -9.19
C LEU A 74 -21.18 -33.11 -7.75
N VAL A 75 -22.24 -33.86 -7.45
CA VAL A 75 -22.68 -34.06 -6.07
C VAL A 75 -22.60 -35.55 -5.79
N CYS A 76 -21.50 -36.00 -5.19
CA CYS A 76 -21.26 -37.42 -4.94
C CYS A 76 -20.68 -37.69 -3.54
N GLY A 77 -21.05 -38.83 -2.97
CA GLY A 77 -20.46 -39.35 -1.73
C GLY A 77 -20.85 -38.61 -0.44
N GLU A 78 -20.14 -38.96 0.63
CA GLU A 78 -20.29 -38.31 1.94
C GLU A 78 -19.82 -36.86 1.86
N GLU A 79 -20.54 -35.97 2.56
CA GLU A 79 -20.12 -34.59 2.72
C GLU A 79 -18.77 -34.54 3.44
N VAL A 80 -17.85 -33.73 2.90
CA VAL A 80 -16.64 -33.37 3.63
C VAL A 80 -17.11 -32.62 4.87
N LYS A 81 -16.61 -32.98 6.05
CA LYS A 81 -17.05 -32.40 7.33
C LYS A 81 -17.16 -30.87 7.22
N SER A 82 -18.38 -30.38 7.33
CA SER A 82 -18.67 -28.97 7.49
C SER A 82 -19.63 -28.79 8.65
N THR A 83 -19.45 -27.68 9.37
CA THR A 83 -20.33 -27.33 10.47
C THR A 83 -20.82 -25.93 10.19
N THR A 84 -22.11 -25.79 9.90
CA THR A 84 -22.82 -24.51 9.81
C THR A 84 -23.79 -24.41 10.99
N ARG A 85 -24.23 -23.19 11.30
CA ARG A 85 -25.34 -22.97 12.22
C ARG A 85 -26.65 -23.43 11.58
N GLU A 86 -27.47 -24.18 12.34
CA GLU A 86 -28.78 -24.67 11.87
C GLU A 86 -29.93 -23.67 12.05
N MET A 87 -29.84 -22.77 13.03
CA MET A 87 -30.92 -21.83 13.40
C MET A 87 -30.55 -20.41 13.00
N ASP A 88 -31.46 -19.67 12.36
CA ASP A 88 -31.24 -18.28 11.95
C ASP A 88 -31.46 -17.24 13.06
N VAL A 89 -32.24 -17.60 14.09
CA VAL A 89 -32.61 -16.73 15.22
C VAL A 89 -32.17 -17.35 16.55
N ILE A 90 -31.77 -16.51 17.51
CA ILE A 90 -31.49 -16.94 18.88
C ILE A 90 -32.57 -16.40 19.82
N ASP A 91 -33.16 -17.30 20.60
CA ASP A 91 -33.98 -16.95 21.76
C ASP A 91 -33.01 -16.52 22.89
N PRO A 92 -33.01 -15.23 23.28
CA PRO A 92 -32.12 -14.75 24.33
C PRO A 92 -32.28 -15.52 25.63
N GLU A 93 -33.45 -16.07 25.96
CA GLU A 93 -33.72 -16.81 27.21
C GLU A 93 -32.90 -18.10 27.34
N LEU A 94 -32.48 -18.70 26.22
CA LEU A 94 -31.65 -19.90 26.22
C LEU A 94 -30.21 -19.62 26.68
N LEU A 95 -29.78 -18.36 26.65
CA LEU A 95 -28.48 -17.92 27.14
C LEU A 95 -28.56 -17.66 28.65
N LYS A 96 -27.85 -18.48 29.44
CA LYS A 96 -27.83 -18.47 30.91
C LYS A 96 -27.02 -17.29 31.49
N ILE A 97 -27.15 -16.11 30.92
CA ILE A 97 -26.49 -14.88 31.38
C ILE A 97 -27.59 -13.94 31.85
N ASP A 98 -27.63 -13.68 33.15
CA ASP A 98 -28.63 -12.79 33.75
C ASP A 98 -28.28 -11.33 33.49
N VAL A 99 -29.20 -10.62 32.85
CA VAL A 99 -29.10 -9.18 32.59
C VAL A 99 -30.25 -8.49 33.31
N GLU A 100 -29.94 -7.81 34.42
CA GLU A 100 -30.90 -6.98 35.13
C GLU A 100 -31.11 -5.67 34.38
N GLU A 101 -32.36 -5.27 34.21
CA GLU A 101 -32.69 -3.96 33.65
C GLU A 101 -32.19 -2.86 34.60
N ARG A 102 -31.34 -1.96 34.09
CA ARG A 102 -30.76 -0.85 34.83
C ARG A 102 -30.92 0.44 34.05
N ASP A 103 -31.41 1.47 34.72
CA ASP A 103 -31.64 2.81 34.18
C ASP A 103 -30.92 3.80 35.10
N ILE A 104 -29.98 4.57 34.54
CA ILE A 104 -29.20 5.56 35.28
C ILE A 104 -29.17 6.88 34.53
N THR A 105 -29.14 8.00 35.26
CA THR A 105 -28.84 9.31 34.68
C THR A 105 -27.35 9.60 34.88
N LEU A 106 -26.60 9.64 33.78
CA LEU A 106 -25.16 9.83 33.82
C LEU A 106 -24.79 11.20 34.40
N SER A 107 -23.84 11.22 35.32
CA SER A 107 -23.33 12.42 35.99
C SER A 107 -21.80 12.40 36.00
N GLU A 108 -21.14 13.50 36.38
CA GLU A 108 -19.67 13.55 36.50
C GLU A 108 -19.10 12.41 37.39
N LEU A 109 -19.87 11.90 38.35
CA LEU A 109 -19.47 10.84 39.26
C LEU A 109 -19.83 9.44 38.76
N GLU A 110 -20.93 9.31 38.00
CA GLU A 110 -21.42 8.04 37.47
C GLU A 110 -21.09 7.93 35.99
N THR A 111 -19.93 7.33 35.71
CA THR A 111 -19.39 7.14 34.35
C THR A 111 -19.52 5.71 33.84
N SER A 112 -20.23 4.84 34.57
CA SER A 112 -20.40 3.44 34.20
C SER A 112 -21.75 2.86 34.60
N LEU A 113 -22.28 1.99 33.75
CA LEU A 113 -23.50 1.22 33.95
C LEU A 113 -23.13 -0.28 33.97
N ALA A 114 -23.42 -0.97 35.06
CA ALA A 114 -23.08 -2.38 35.22
C ALA A 114 -24.30 -3.23 35.61
N SER A 115 -24.36 -4.44 35.08
CA SER A 115 -25.35 -5.46 35.41
C SER A 115 -24.70 -6.84 35.35
N GLY A 116 -24.41 -7.43 36.51
CA GLY A 116 -23.63 -8.68 36.57
C GLY A 116 -22.22 -8.47 36.01
N ASP A 117 -21.81 -9.33 35.06
CA ASP A 117 -20.52 -9.23 34.37
C ASP A 117 -20.55 -8.27 33.16
N ILE A 118 -21.70 -7.68 32.85
CA ILE A 118 -21.82 -6.63 31.84
C ILE A 118 -21.41 -5.30 32.44
N ASN A 119 -20.50 -4.59 31.77
CA ASN A 119 -20.06 -3.26 32.18
C ASN A 119 -19.91 -2.33 30.98
N ILE A 120 -20.56 -1.16 31.06
CA ILE A 120 -20.57 -0.13 30.03
C ILE A 120 -19.99 1.14 30.63
N GLN A 121 -18.82 1.56 30.18
CA GLN A 121 -18.15 2.76 30.66
C GLN A 121 -18.22 3.88 29.61
N PHE A 122 -18.69 5.05 30.01
CA PHE A 122 -18.89 6.21 29.15
C PHE A 122 -17.72 7.18 29.27
N HIS A 123 -17.17 7.63 28.14
CA HIS A 123 -16.00 8.51 28.11
C HIS A 123 -16.34 9.88 27.53
N GLY A 124 -16.36 10.91 28.40
CA GLY A 124 -16.46 12.31 28.03
C GLY A 124 -17.71 13.03 28.53
N GLU A 125 -17.66 14.37 28.54
CA GLU A 125 -18.73 15.25 29.06
C GLU A 125 -20.02 15.18 28.22
N ALA A 126 -19.94 14.68 26.98
CA ALA A 126 -21.09 14.58 26.07
C ALA A 126 -22.18 13.61 26.55
N PHE A 127 -21.89 12.79 27.57
CA PHE A 127 -22.85 11.89 28.19
C PHE A 127 -23.54 12.49 29.43
N GLU A 128 -23.11 13.66 29.90
CA GLU A 128 -23.67 14.27 31.12
C GLU A 128 -25.16 14.56 30.98
N ASN A 129 -25.95 14.16 31.98
CA ASN A 129 -27.39 14.29 32.07
C ASN A 129 -28.18 13.47 31.04
N LEU A 130 -27.53 12.55 30.31
CA LEU A 130 -28.26 11.55 29.54
C LEU A 130 -28.71 10.43 30.48
N ASN A 131 -30.01 10.14 30.47
CA ASN A 131 -30.51 8.86 30.96
C ASN A 131 -30.12 7.76 29.96
N VAL A 132 -29.47 6.71 30.48
CA VAL A 132 -29.08 5.51 29.74
C VAL A 132 -29.65 4.28 30.42
N LYS A 133 -30.27 3.43 29.61
CA LYS A 133 -30.90 2.19 30.03
C LYS A 133 -30.21 1.00 29.39
N LEU A 134 -29.79 0.05 30.21
CA LEU A 134 -29.28 -1.26 29.81
C LEU A 134 -30.37 -2.30 30.11
N SER A 135 -30.72 -3.10 29.11
CA SER A 135 -31.72 -4.16 29.27
C SER A 135 -31.40 -5.39 28.42
N ARG A 136 -32.02 -6.52 28.77
CA ARG A 136 -32.03 -7.73 27.94
C ARG A 136 -32.97 -7.52 26.76
N VAL A 137 -32.57 -7.99 25.57
CA VAL A 137 -33.51 -8.06 24.44
C VAL A 137 -34.57 -9.13 24.75
N LYS A 138 -35.86 -8.75 24.67
CA LYS A 138 -37.00 -9.63 25.01
C LYS A 138 -37.52 -10.44 23.82
N GLU A 139 -37.16 -10.04 22.63
CA GLU A 139 -37.59 -10.65 21.37
C GLU A 139 -36.45 -11.51 20.80
N ASP A 140 -36.80 -12.45 19.92
CA ASP A 140 -35.82 -13.23 19.18
C ASP A 140 -34.88 -12.32 18.38
N VAL A 141 -33.58 -12.53 18.54
CA VAL A 141 -32.57 -11.76 17.84
C VAL A 141 -32.13 -12.55 16.61
N ALA A 142 -32.43 -12.02 15.41
CA ALA A 142 -31.85 -12.58 14.19
C ALA A 142 -30.32 -12.45 14.25
N GLU A 143 -29.59 -13.56 14.11
CA GLU A 143 -28.14 -13.52 14.09
C GLU A 143 -27.63 -13.02 12.73
N ALA A 144 -26.31 -13.06 12.53
CA ALA A 144 -25.68 -12.69 11.27
C ALA A 144 -26.15 -13.59 10.12
N ALA A 145 -26.30 -13.04 8.91
CA ALA A 145 -26.70 -13.83 7.75
C ALA A 145 -25.66 -14.90 7.37
N ASN A 146 -24.40 -14.70 7.78
CA ASN A 146 -23.36 -15.71 7.67
C ASN A 146 -23.59 -16.85 8.66
N THR A 147 -23.76 -18.08 8.15
CA THR A 147 -24.04 -19.26 8.96
C THR A 147 -22.82 -19.76 9.75
N GLN A 148 -21.63 -19.22 9.49
CA GLN A 148 -20.38 -19.52 10.18
C GLN A 148 -20.12 -18.57 11.36
N LEU A 149 -20.99 -17.58 11.61
CA LEU A 149 -20.95 -16.73 12.78
C LEU A 149 -22.10 -17.06 13.72
N LYS A 150 -21.82 -17.12 15.02
CA LYS A 150 -22.81 -17.48 16.04
C LYS A 150 -22.77 -16.53 17.24
N ILE A 151 -23.94 -16.15 17.73
CA ILE A 151 -24.07 -15.44 19.01
C ILE A 151 -23.72 -16.38 20.17
N VAL A 152 -22.75 -15.97 20.99
CA VAL A 152 -22.21 -16.77 22.12
C VAL A 152 -22.44 -16.12 23.49
N GLY A 153 -22.95 -14.89 23.52
CA GLY A 153 -23.30 -14.16 24.75
C GLY A 153 -24.70 -13.54 24.65
N ALA A 154 -25.34 -13.27 25.79
CA ALA A 154 -26.69 -12.71 25.80
C ALA A 154 -26.72 -11.34 25.12
N PRO A 155 -27.54 -11.13 24.07
CA PRO A 155 -27.69 -9.82 23.46
C PRO A 155 -28.25 -8.80 24.47
N VAL A 156 -27.69 -7.60 24.45
CA VAL A 156 -28.09 -6.49 25.32
C VAL A 156 -28.52 -5.29 24.49
N GLU A 157 -29.54 -4.59 24.95
CA GLU A 157 -30.01 -3.33 24.37
C GLU A 157 -29.51 -2.17 25.23
N LEU A 158 -28.89 -1.18 24.60
CA LEU A 158 -28.60 0.13 25.17
C LEU A 158 -29.52 1.17 24.56
N GLU A 159 -30.31 1.83 25.42
CA GLU A 159 -31.24 2.90 25.05
C GLU A 159 -30.78 4.22 25.69
N PHE A 160 -30.72 5.29 24.90
CA PHE A 160 -30.38 6.63 25.37
C PHE A 160 -31.60 7.56 25.28
N SER A 161 -31.84 8.34 26.32
CA SER A 161 -32.91 9.37 26.34
C SER A 161 -32.72 10.51 25.34
N GLY A 162 -31.56 10.61 24.70
CA GLY A 162 -31.24 11.62 23.70
C GLY A 162 -30.04 11.20 22.83
N LYS A 163 -29.63 12.09 21.92
CA LYS A 163 -28.49 11.84 21.03
C LYS A 163 -27.21 11.72 21.84
N ALA A 164 -26.65 10.53 21.91
CA ALA A 164 -25.36 10.29 22.54
C ALA A 164 -24.23 10.41 21.51
N SER A 165 -23.10 10.97 21.92
CA SER A 165 -21.89 11.04 21.11
C SER A 165 -20.65 10.91 21.96
N GLY A 166 -19.69 10.09 21.55
CA GLY A 166 -18.47 9.85 22.29
C GLY A 166 -18.17 8.37 22.44
N ASN A 167 -16.99 8.09 23.01
CA ASN A 167 -16.51 6.73 23.15
C ASN A 167 -17.18 6.03 24.34
N VAL A 168 -17.57 4.78 24.13
CA VAL A 168 -18.08 3.88 25.17
C VAL A 168 -17.22 2.63 25.17
N THR A 169 -16.78 2.20 26.36
CA THR A 169 -16.16 0.88 26.55
C THR A 169 -17.24 -0.11 26.97
N ILE A 170 -17.48 -1.11 26.14
CA ILE A 170 -18.50 -2.14 26.32
C ILE A 170 -17.78 -3.44 26.68
N THR A 171 -18.13 -4.02 27.83
CA THR A 171 -17.67 -5.33 28.27
C THR A 171 -18.86 -6.27 28.38
N LEU A 172 -18.87 -7.35 27.59
CA LEU A 172 -19.94 -8.34 27.55
C LEU A 172 -19.41 -9.74 27.87
N PRO A 173 -20.12 -10.54 28.70
CA PRO A 173 -19.78 -11.92 28.95
C PRO A 173 -20.20 -12.85 27.79
N TYR A 174 -19.55 -14.00 27.69
CA TYR A 174 -19.91 -15.07 26.76
C TYR A 174 -19.93 -16.45 27.43
N SER A 175 -20.66 -17.38 26.84
CA SER A 175 -20.73 -18.78 27.27
C SER A 175 -19.72 -19.65 26.54
N ASP A 176 -19.22 -20.71 27.19
CA ASP A 176 -18.42 -21.72 26.50
C ASP A 176 -19.32 -22.50 25.54
N ILE A 177 -19.26 -22.15 24.26
CA ILE A 177 -19.90 -22.91 23.20
C ILE A 177 -18.83 -23.77 22.53
N THR A 178 -19.08 -25.07 22.45
CA THR A 178 -18.23 -25.99 21.70
C THR A 178 -18.17 -25.56 20.24
N ASN A 179 -17.01 -25.71 19.60
CA ASN A 179 -16.80 -25.39 18.18
C ASN A 179 -16.79 -23.89 17.86
N ILE A 180 -16.48 -23.02 18.84
CA ILE A 180 -16.18 -21.61 18.60
C ILE A 180 -14.70 -21.36 18.83
N GLU A 181 -14.05 -20.64 17.90
CA GLU A 181 -12.64 -20.33 18.02
C GLU A 181 -12.48 -19.14 19.00
N PRO A 182 -11.84 -19.30 20.17
CA PRO A 182 -11.84 -18.26 21.20
C PRO A 182 -11.24 -16.93 20.76
N ASP A 183 -10.24 -16.97 19.87
CA ASP A 183 -9.58 -15.79 19.35
C ASP A 183 -10.44 -15.00 18.35
N THR A 184 -11.55 -15.59 17.87
CA THR A 184 -12.49 -14.95 16.93
C THR A 184 -13.60 -14.19 17.64
N LEU A 185 -13.66 -14.27 18.97
CA LEU A 185 -14.68 -13.60 19.77
C LEU A 185 -14.57 -12.08 19.62
N GLY A 186 -15.69 -11.46 19.27
CA GLY A 186 -15.82 -10.03 19.09
C GLY A 186 -17.18 -9.53 19.54
N ILE A 187 -17.27 -8.23 19.84
CA ILE A 187 -18.56 -7.56 20.05
C ILE A 187 -19.05 -7.05 18.70
N TYR A 188 -20.33 -7.30 18.45
CA TYR A 188 -21.05 -6.86 17.26
C TYR A 188 -22.22 -5.98 17.70
N VAL A 189 -22.60 -5.05 16.83
CA VAL A 189 -23.77 -4.19 17.04
C VAL A 189 -24.72 -4.31 15.87
N LYS A 190 -26.03 -4.38 16.16
CA LYS A 190 -27.06 -4.50 15.14
C LYS A 190 -27.58 -3.11 14.73
N THR A 191 -27.42 -2.73 13.47
CA THR A 191 -27.85 -1.46 12.87
C THR A 191 -28.67 -1.73 11.62
N ASP A 192 -29.89 -1.18 11.53
CA ASP A 192 -30.79 -1.34 10.36
C ASP A 192 -30.98 -2.81 9.88
N GLY A 193 -30.95 -3.76 10.82
CA GLY A 193 -31.07 -5.19 10.54
C GLY A 193 -29.77 -5.91 10.16
N ASN A 194 -28.66 -5.18 9.96
CA ASN A 194 -27.33 -5.73 9.71
C ASN A 194 -26.50 -5.76 11.00
N TRP A 195 -25.43 -6.54 11.00
CA TRP A 195 -24.47 -6.63 12.08
C TRP A 195 -23.14 -5.99 11.68
N ASP A 196 -22.69 -5.02 12.48
CA ASP A 196 -21.39 -4.39 12.36
C ASP A 196 -20.41 -4.96 13.38
N HIS A 197 -19.22 -5.32 12.95
CA HIS A 197 -18.18 -5.85 13.83
C HIS A 197 -17.38 -4.73 14.49
N LEU A 198 -17.45 -4.64 15.82
CA LEU A 198 -16.71 -3.62 16.59
C LEU A 198 -15.30 -4.07 16.99
N GLY A 199 -15.02 -5.38 16.91
CA GLY A 199 -13.81 -5.98 17.46
C GLY A 199 -13.94 -6.29 18.95
N GLY A 200 -12.81 -6.36 19.64
CA GLY A 200 -12.77 -6.62 21.07
C GLY A 200 -11.46 -7.26 21.52
N ILE A 201 -11.22 -7.19 22.83
CA ILE A 201 -10.16 -7.92 23.53
C ILE A 201 -10.86 -8.96 24.42
N THR A 202 -10.58 -10.23 24.17
CA THR A 202 -11.11 -11.35 24.94
C THR A 202 -10.27 -11.58 26.20
N ASP A 203 -10.92 -11.59 27.36
CA ASP A 203 -10.38 -12.07 28.63
C ASP A 203 -10.97 -13.46 28.88
N ALA A 204 -10.23 -14.51 28.49
CA ALA A 204 -10.69 -15.88 28.54
C ALA A 204 -10.86 -16.42 29.98
N GLU A 205 -10.16 -15.83 30.96
CA GLU A 205 -10.28 -16.21 32.38
C GLU A 205 -11.61 -15.73 32.94
N LYS A 206 -11.99 -14.49 32.62
CA LYS A 206 -13.27 -13.89 33.02
C LYS A 206 -14.42 -14.19 32.07
N LYS A 207 -14.14 -14.77 30.90
CA LYS A 207 -15.09 -15.01 29.82
C LYS A 207 -15.84 -13.75 29.40
N VAL A 208 -15.11 -12.67 29.21
CA VAL A 208 -15.66 -11.39 28.73
C VAL A 208 -14.91 -10.90 27.48
N VAL A 209 -15.61 -10.19 26.61
CA VAL A 209 -15.02 -9.43 25.50
C VAL A 209 -15.20 -7.96 25.79
N THR A 210 -14.15 -7.15 25.59
CA THR A 210 -14.19 -5.70 25.82
C THR A 210 -13.82 -4.92 24.57
N VAL A 211 -14.64 -3.97 24.16
CA VAL A 211 -14.39 -3.06 23.02
C VAL A 211 -14.57 -1.62 23.42
N THR A 212 -13.88 -0.68 22.77
CA THR A 212 -14.13 0.77 22.91
C THR A 212 -14.41 1.36 21.55
N SER A 213 -15.59 1.96 21.37
CA SER A 213 -16.04 2.53 20.09
C SER A 213 -16.86 3.81 20.31
N ASP A 214 -16.99 4.65 19.27
CA ASP A 214 -17.88 5.82 19.31
C ASP A 214 -19.32 5.37 19.11
N ILE A 215 -20.16 5.52 20.13
CA ILE A 215 -21.53 4.99 20.11
C ILE A 215 -22.43 5.70 19.08
N SER A 216 -22.09 6.95 18.72
CA SER A 216 -22.94 7.76 17.84
C SER A 216 -23.10 7.19 16.43
N GLU A 217 -22.18 6.32 16.00
CA GLU A 217 -22.22 5.68 14.69
C GLU A 217 -23.23 4.52 14.62
N TYR A 218 -23.70 4.00 15.76
CA TYR A 218 -24.46 2.75 15.83
C TYR A 218 -25.86 2.89 16.46
N LEU A 219 -26.23 4.11 16.87
CA LEU A 219 -27.57 4.36 17.40
C LEU A 219 -28.59 4.51 16.27
N GLY A 220 -29.69 3.77 16.36
CA GLY A 220 -30.85 3.92 15.48
C GLY A 220 -31.59 5.25 15.71
N ASP A 221 -32.64 5.48 14.92
CA ASP A 221 -33.48 6.68 15.02
C ASP A 221 -34.18 6.83 16.40
N ASP A 222 -34.35 5.72 17.11
CA ASP A 222 -34.88 5.63 18.47
C ASP A 222 -33.79 5.78 19.57
N ASN A 223 -32.55 6.05 19.19
CA ASN A 223 -31.36 6.07 20.05
C ASN A 223 -31.14 4.73 20.80
N LYS A 224 -31.46 3.62 20.13
CA LYS A 224 -31.16 2.27 20.62
C LYS A 224 -30.06 1.60 19.81
N ALA A 225 -29.35 0.68 20.45
CA ALA A 225 -28.42 -0.23 19.80
C ALA A 225 -28.39 -1.58 20.52
N ILE A 226 -28.40 -2.67 19.75
CA ILE A 226 -28.30 -4.05 20.27
C ILE A 226 -26.88 -4.55 20.10
N PHE A 227 -26.26 -5.00 21.18
CA PHE A 227 -24.91 -5.55 21.19
C PHE A 227 -24.94 -7.03 21.51
N ALA A 228 -24.07 -7.81 20.88
CA ALA A 228 -23.89 -9.23 21.17
C ALA A 228 -22.43 -9.63 21.04
N VAL A 229 -22.00 -10.62 21.84
CA VAL A 229 -20.73 -11.31 21.59
C VAL A 229 -20.98 -12.41 20.57
N MET A 230 -20.21 -12.41 19.49
CA MET A 230 -20.25 -13.48 18.49
C MET A 230 -18.87 -14.07 18.28
N GLY A 231 -18.83 -15.33 17.85
CA GLY A 231 -17.63 -16.05 17.47
C GLY A 231 -17.84 -16.85 16.20
N ILE A 232 -16.73 -17.16 15.53
CA ILE A 232 -16.74 -17.95 14.29
C ILE A 232 -16.79 -19.43 14.67
N ILE A 233 -17.70 -20.16 14.02
CA ILE A 233 -17.79 -21.62 14.13
C ILE A 233 -16.55 -22.21 13.46
N CYS A 234 -15.87 -23.10 14.16
CA CYS A 234 -14.69 -23.80 13.67
C CYS A 234 -14.87 -25.31 13.78
N VAL A 235 -14.42 -26.02 12.76
CA VAL A 235 -14.28 -27.49 12.80
C VAL A 235 -12.98 -27.86 13.52
N TYR A 236 -11.90 -27.11 13.25
CA TYR A 236 -10.53 -27.39 13.72
C TYR A 236 -10.08 -26.39 14.80
N CYS A 237 -10.90 -26.17 15.82
CA CYS A 237 -10.69 -25.10 16.81
C CYS A 237 -9.44 -25.28 17.70
N TYR A 238 -9.06 -26.52 17.97
CA TYR A 238 -8.07 -26.86 19.00
C TYR A 238 -6.72 -27.32 18.44
N GLY A 239 -6.67 -27.56 17.14
CA GLY A 239 -5.49 -28.09 16.47
C GLY A 239 -5.78 -28.32 15.01
N SER A 240 -4.71 -28.45 14.23
CA SER A 240 -4.84 -28.89 12.86
C SER A 240 -4.99 -30.40 12.77
N GLU A 241 -5.59 -30.85 11.67
CA GLU A 241 -5.82 -32.26 11.39
C GLU A 241 -5.53 -32.54 9.93
N LEU A 242 -4.96 -33.72 9.68
CA LEU A 242 -4.84 -34.30 8.34
C LEU A 242 -5.83 -35.45 8.26
N GLU A 243 -6.91 -35.30 7.49
CA GLU A 243 -8.00 -36.28 7.41
C GLU A 243 -7.94 -37.01 6.06
N SER A 244 -8.11 -38.34 6.05
CA SER A 244 -8.27 -39.10 4.79
C SER A 244 -9.72 -38.96 4.33
N VAL A 245 -9.94 -38.42 3.13
CA VAL A 245 -11.28 -38.16 2.58
C VAL A 245 -11.62 -39.03 1.38
N TYR A 246 -10.63 -39.78 0.88
CA TYR A 246 -10.77 -40.78 -0.17
C TYR A 246 -9.63 -41.80 -0.08
N GLU A 247 -10.00 -43.08 -0.10
CA GLU A 247 -9.09 -44.21 -0.22
C GLU A 247 -9.45 -44.97 -1.51
N PRO A 248 -8.48 -45.21 -2.42
CA PRO A 248 -8.74 -45.93 -3.66
C PRO A 248 -9.12 -47.39 -3.39
N THR A 249 -9.91 -47.98 -4.29
CA THR A 249 -10.34 -49.39 -4.19
C THR A 249 -9.17 -50.37 -4.32
N PHE A 250 -8.08 -49.94 -4.95
CA PHE A 250 -6.84 -50.70 -5.09
C PHE A 250 -5.70 -50.02 -4.33
N ALA A 251 -4.74 -50.83 -3.85
CA ALA A 251 -3.64 -50.33 -3.05
C ALA A 251 -2.75 -49.37 -3.86
N SER A 252 -2.71 -48.10 -3.43
CA SER A 252 -1.83 -47.08 -4.00
C SER A 252 -0.89 -46.48 -2.96
N ARG A 253 0.28 -46.07 -3.45
CA ARG A 253 1.33 -45.34 -2.71
C ARG A 253 1.42 -43.87 -3.17
N ASP A 254 0.51 -43.44 -4.02
CA ASP A 254 0.38 -42.04 -4.44
C ASP A 254 -0.63 -41.35 -3.51
N ALA A 255 -0.28 -40.16 -3.02
CA ALA A 255 -1.13 -39.36 -2.16
C ALA A 255 -1.25 -37.91 -2.63
N ILE A 256 -2.46 -37.38 -2.56
CA ILE A 256 -2.77 -35.96 -2.74
C ILE A 256 -3.09 -35.36 -1.37
N VAL A 257 -2.52 -34.20 -1.07
CA VAL A 257 -2.88 -33.41 0.11
C VAL A 257 -3.44 -32.06 -0.33
N LEU A 258 -4.65 -31.77 0.10
CA LEU A 258 -5.41 -30.56 -0.23
C LEU A 258 -5.40 -29.62 0.98
N ILE A 259 -4.95 -28.37 0.78
CA ILE A 259 -4.66 -27.43 1.85
C ILE A 259 -5.38 -26.10 1.59
N HIS A 260 -6.40 -25.82 2.40
CA HIS A 260 -7.28 -24.66 2.20
C HIS A 260 -6.61 -23.33 2.58
N GLY A 261 -7.23 -22.23 2.14
CA GLY A 261 -6.81 -20.84 2.37
C GLY A 261 -7.40 -20.20 3.64
N LEU A 262 -7.14 -18.90 3.82
CA LEU A 262 -7.76 -18.10 4.89
C LEU A 262 -9.26 -17.96 4.63
N GLY A 263 -10.09 -18.08 5.67
CA GLY A 263 -11.55 -17.94 5.52
C GLY A 263 -12.16 -19.04 4.64
N SER A 264 -11.56 -20.23 4.66
CA SER A 264 -12.08 -21.43 4.00
C SER A 264 -11.88 -22.64 4.91
N SER A 265 -12.42 -23.78 4.50
CA SER A 265 -12.30 -25.09 5.16
C SER A 265 -11.87 -26.14 4.12
N PRO A 266 -11.51 -27.36 4.53
CA PRO A 266 -11.34 -28.50 3.62
C PRO A 266 -12.48 -28.72 2.61
N GLU A 267 -13.71 -28.34 2.97
CA GLU A 267 -14.89 -28.48 2.12
C GLU A 267 -14.78 -27.69 0.80
N THR A 268 -13.96 -26.64 0.72
CA THR A 268 -13.78 -25.90 -0.54
C THR A 268 -13.15 -26.74 -1.65
N TYR A 269 -12.60 -27.90 -1.32
CA TYR A 269 -12.11 -28.89 -2.28
C TYR A 269 -13.15 -29.94 -2.68
N LYS A 270 -14.41 -29.82 -2.24
CA LYS A 270 -15.46 -30.82 -2.48
C LYS A 270 -15.57 -31.22 -3.95
N GLU A 271 -15.58 -30.27 -4.88
CA GLU A 271 -15.68 -30.57 -6.31
C GLU A 271 -14.50 -31.41 -6.81
N ILE A 272 -13.25 -31.11 -6.40
CA ILE A 272 -12.07 -31.92 -6.74
C ILE A 272 -12.16 -33.32 -6.11
N ILE A 273 -12.62 -33.40 -4.87
CA ILE A 273 -12.78 -34.68 -4.16
C ILE A 273 -13.86 -35.53 -4.82
N ASP A 274 -14.96 -34.93 -5.25
CA ASP A 274 -16.06 -35.60 -5.93
C ASP A 274 -15.64 -36.06 -7.34
N ASP A 275 -14.90 -35.23 -8.08
CA ASP A 275 -14.27 -35.61 -9.35
C ASP A 275 -13.37 -36.85 -9.15
N ILE A 276 -12.55 -36.87 -8.10
CA ILE A 276 -11.69 -38.01 -7.73
C ILE A 276 -12.50 -39.28 -7.39
N ARG A 277 -13.57 -39.13 -6.62
CA ARG A 277 -14.45 -40.24 -6.19
C ARG A 277 -15.18 -40.86 -7.37
N VAL A 278 -15.79 -40.04 -8.21
CA VAL A 278 -16.56 -40.47 -9.39
C VAL A 278 -15.67 -41.16 -10.42
N THR A 279 -14.40 -40.76 -10.48
CA THR A 279 -13.44 -41.32 -11.43
C THR A 279 -12.57 -42.42 -10.85
N GLU A 280 -12.85 -42.88 -9.61
CA GLU A 280 -12.16 -43.97 -8.89
C GLU A 280 -10.62 -43.88 -8.98
N GLN A 281 -10.07 -42.68 -8.77
CA GLN A 281 -8.65 -42.45 -9.08
C GLN A 281 -7.69 -43.27 -8.22
N PRO A 282 -6.50 -43.59 -8.75
CA PRO A 282 -5.49 -44.47 -8.15
C PRO A 282 -4.68 -43.85 -7.00
N PHE A 283 -5.22 -42.96 -6.17
CA PHE A 283 -4.44 -42.30 -5.13
C PHE A 283 -5.26 -41.97 -3.89
N LYS A 284 -4.59 -41.91 -2.74
CA LYS A 284 -5.18 -41.45 -1.49
C LYS A 284 -5.37 -39.95 -1.53
N VAL A 285 -6.45 -39.44 -0.95
CA VAL A 285 -6.64 -37.99 -0.79
C VAL A 285 -6.76 -37.66 0.68
N TYR A 286 -5.96 -36.70 1.10
CA TYR A 286 -6.05 -36.10 2.41
C TYR A 286 -6.42 -34.62 2.30
N THR A 287 -7.18 -34.14 3.28
CA THR A 287 -7.38 -32.72 3.50
C THR A 287 -6.69 -32.28 4.77
N PHE A 288 -6.07 -31.11 4.75
CA PHE A 288 -5.47 -30.51 5.93
C PHE A 288 -6.30 -29.31 6.40
N GLY A 289 -6.95 -29.46 7.55
CA GLY A 289 -7.69 -28.40 8.23
C GLY A 289 -6.86 -27.78 9.36
N TYR A 290 -6.97 -26.47 9.57
CA TYR A 290 -6.24 -25.78 10.64
C TYR A 290 -7.00 -24.57 11.21
N PRO A 291 -6.79 -24.21 12.49
CA PRO A 291 -7.42 -23.05 13.11
C PRO A 291 -6.88 -21.71 12.56
N THR A 292 -7.72 -20.68 12.50
CA THR A 292 -7.34 -19.36 11.99
C THR A 292 -6.59 -18.49 13.02
N SER A 293 -6.55 -18.93 14.27
CA SER A 293 -5.76 -18.35 15.36
C SER A 293 -4.26 -18.64 15.25
N HIS A 294 -3.89 -19.80 14.69
CA HIS A 294 -2.50 -20.21 14.60
C HIS A 294 -1.72 -19.32 13.62
N THR A 295 -0.45 -19.06 13.92
CA THR A 295 0.40 -18.33 12.97
C THR A 295 0.83 -19.24 11.81
N ILE A 296 1.12 -18.66 10.64
CA ILE A 296 1.62 -19.40 9.46
C ILE A 296 2.78 -20.35 9.82
N ASN A 297 3.69 -19.92 10.71
CA ASN A 297 4.84 -20.75 11.09
C ASN A 297 4.43 -21.93 11.99
N GLN A 298 3.49 -21.75 12.91
CA GLN A 298 2.97 -22.84 13.75
C GLN A 298 2.25 -23.87 12.87
N THR A 299 1.31 -23.41 12.05
CA THR A 299 0.56 -24.27 11.12
C THR A 299 1.49 -24.99 10.14
N ALA A 300 2.57 -24.35 9.68
CA ALA A 300 3.55 -25.01 8.81
C ALA A 300 4.34 -26.13 9.51
N VAL A 301 4.61 -25.99 10.81
CA VAL A 301 5.23 -27.06 11.61
C VAL A 301 4.24 -28.20 11.80
N GLU A 302 3.00 -27.90 12.17
CA GLU A 302 1.96 -28.91 12.34
C GLU A 302 1.71 -29.69 11.04
N LEU A 303 1.59 -29.00 9.90
CA LEU A 303 1.48 -29.65 8.59
C LEU A 303 2.66 -30.61 8.34
N ALA A 304 3.89 -30.17 8.60
CA ALA A 304 5.07 -31.02 8.42
C ALA A 304 5.05 -32.26 9.33
N ASP A 305 4.63 -32.09 10.58
CA ASP A 305 4.54 -33.19 11.55
C ASP A 305 3.42 -34.18 11.18
N HIS A 306 2.27 -33.70 10.70
CA HIS A 306 1.19 -34.54 10.17
C HIS A 306 1.61 -35.31 8.92
N LEU A 307 2.25 -34.65 7.95
CA LEU A 307 2.77 -35.30 6.74
C LEU A 307 3.83 -36.35 7.08
N GLU A 308 4.69 -36.09 8.06
CA GLU A 308 5.68 -37.07 8.49
C GLU A 308 5.05 -38.27 9.20
N SER A 309 4.05 -38.04 10.06
CA SER A 309 3.35 -39.10 10.78
C SER A 309 2.68 -40.11 9.86
N ARG A 310 2.29 -39.67 8.65
CA ARG A 310 1.70 -40.50 7.58
C ARG A 310 2.65 -40.78 6.43
N SER A 311 3.92 -40.38 6.53
CA SER A 311 4.90 -40.54 5.44
C SER A 311 5.08 -41.99 5.02
N SER A 312 4.80 -42.96 5.89
CA SER A 312 4.86 -44.38 5.59
C SER A 312 3.71 -44.85 4.68
N GLU A 313 2.64 -44.08 4.50
CA GLU A 313 1.45 -44.44 3.71
C GLU A 313 1.61 -44.15 2.21
N PHE A 314 2.56 -43.29 1.84
CA PHE A 314 2.81 -42.89 0.45
C PHE A 314 4.30 -42.88 0.11
N ASP A 315 4.61 -42.97 -1.18
CA ASP A 315 5.95 -42.86 -1.75
C ASP A 315 6.05 -41.66 -2.72
N ASN A 316 4.93 -41.25 -3.32
CA ASN A 316 4.81 -40.01 -4.07
C ASN A 316 3.73 -39.13 -3.45
N LEU A 317 4.10 -37.89 -3.14
CA LEU A 317 3.21 -36.90 -2.55
C LEU A 317 3.00 -35.73 -3.51
N TYR A 318 1.75 -35.39 -3.76
CA TYR A 318 1.28 -34.26 -4.55
C TYR A 318 0.53 -33.32 -3.62
N ILE A 319 0.85 -32.03 -3.62
CA ILE A 319 0.20 -31.06 -2.73
C ILE A 319 -0.50 -30.01 -3.57
N VAL A 320 -1.78 -29.76 -3.28
CA VAL A 320 -2.55 -28.63 -3.81
C VAL A 320 -2.85 -27.70 -2.66
N ALA A 321 -2.44 -26.44 -2.80
CA ALA A 321 -2.56 -25.49 -1.73
C ALA A 321 -3.10 -24.16 -2.23
N HIS A 322 -4.23 -23.73 -1.67
CA HIS A 322 -4.92 -22.51 -2.05
C HIS A 322 -4.57 -21.35 -1.13
N SER A 323 -4.40 -20.16 -1.72
CA SER A 323 -4.24 -18.89 -1.01
C SER A 323 -3.18 -18.99 0.11
N MET A 324 -3.55 -18.70 1.37
CA MET A 324 -2.67 -18.83 2.53
C MET A 324 -2.11 -20.25 2.75
N GLY A 325 -2.87 -21.29 2.41
CA GLY A 325 -2.42 -22.69 2.45
C GLY A 325 -1.15 -22.92 1.64
N GLY A 326 -0.99 -22.19 0.53
CA GLY A 326 0.25 -22.24 -0.28
C GLY A 326 1.46 -21.64 0.43
N ILE A 327 1.29 -20.62 1.26
CA ILE A 327 2.40 -20.06 2.07
C ILE A 327 2.77 -21.04 3.18
N ILE A 328 1.78 -21.63 3.85
CA ILE A 328 1.96 -22.67 4.89
C ILE A 328 2.74 -23.85 4.30
N THR A 329 2.31 -24.36 3.15
CA THR A 329 2.93 -25.48 2.43
C THR A 329 4.39 -25.20 2.10
N GLN A 330 4.67 -24.05 1.48
CA GLN A 330 6.04 -23.69 1.12
C GLN A 330 6.95 -23.62 2.36
N LYS A 331 6.46 -23.05 3.47
CA LYS A 331 7.22 -23.00 4.73
C LYS A 331 7.42 -24.36 5.36
N ALA A 332 6.40 -25.22 5.36
CA ALA A 332 6.49 -26.58 5.87
C ALA A 332 7.62 -27.34 5.15
N LEU A 333 7.58 -27.35 3.82
CA LEU A 333 8.59 -27.98 2.98
C LEU A 333 9.99 -27.41 3.20
N TYR A 334 10.13 -26.09 3.19
CA TYR A 334 11.44 -25.45 3.34
C TYR A 334 12.05 -25.67 4.73
N ASN A 335 11.25 -25.55 5.79
CA ASN A 335 11.71 -25.78 7.16
C ASN A 335 12.12 -27.24 7.36
N SER A 336 11.34 -28.19 6.84
CA SER A 336 11.65 -29.61 6.89
C SER A 336 12.92 -29.95 6.08
N TRP A 337 13.11 -29.33 4.92
CA TRP A 337 14.32 -29.48 4.11
C TRP A 337 15.58 -28.96 4.84
N ILE A 338 15.50 -27.80 5.50
CA ILE A 338 16.60 -27.28 6.32
C ILE A 338 16.92 -28.27 7.45
N LYS A 339 15.91 -28.72 8.20
CA LYS A 339 16.14 -29.68 9.30
C LYS A 339 16.78 -30.97 8.81
N ASN A 340 16.36 -31.49 7.66
CA ASN A 340 16.96 -32.67 7.02
C ASN A 340 18.43 -32.49 6.63
N SER A 341 18.90 -31.26 6.42
CA SER A 341 20.32 -30.98 6.17
C SER A 341 21.19 -31.16 7.43
N GLU A 342 20.59 -31.10 8.62
CA GLU A 342 21.26 -31.32 9.91
C GLU A 342 21.11 -32.78 10.36
N ALA A 343 19.89 -33.31 10.32
CA ALA A 343 19.55 -34.70 10.57
C ALA A 343 18.26 -35.06 9.85
N ILE A 344 18.23 -36.23 9.19
CA ILE A 344 17.02 -36.69 8.49
C ILE A 344 15.90 -36.87 9.52
N GLN A 345 14.92 -35.96 9.50
CA GLN A 345 13.76 -35.94 10.40
C GLN A 345 12.43 -36.03 9.65
N TYR A 346 12.36 -35.44 8.46
CA TYR A 346 11.14 -35.32 7.67
C TYR A 346 11.29 -36.04 6.32
N THR A 347 11.04 -37.33 6.28
CA THR A 347 11.18 -38.16 5.07
C THR A 347 10.21 -37.78 3.96
N PHE A 348 9.05 -37.17 4.28
CA PHE A 348 8.06 -36.77 3.27
C PHE A 348 8.59 -35.76 2.24
N VAL A 349 9.62 -34.97 2.60
CA VAL A 349 10.21 -33.95 1.71
C VAL A 349 10.74 -34.58 0.42
N ASN A 350 11.41 -35.74 0.50
CA ASN A 350 11.94 -36.45 -0.68
C ASN A 350 10.86 -37.19 -1.49
N LYS A 351 9.69 -37.39 -0.89
CA LYS A 351 8.51 -38.02 -1.51
C LYS A 351 7.64 -37.01 -2.24
N THR A 352 7.76 -35.73 -1.90
CA THR A 352 7.00 -34.64 -2.52
C THR A 352 7.48 -34.42 -3.96
N LYS A 353 6.62 -34.69 -4.95
CA LYS A 353 6.94 -34.56 -6.38
C LYS A 353 6.50 -33.21 -6.92
N ARG A 354 5.28 -32.80 -6.60
CA ARG A 354 4.64 -31.59 -7.13
C ARG A 354 3.94 -30.79 -6.04
N VAL A 355 3.98 -29.47 -6.19
CA VAL A 355 3.21 -28.51 -5.40
C VAL A 355 2.47 -27.58 -6.36
N VAL A 356 1.14 -27.60 -6.30
CA VAL A 356 0.25 -26.72 -7.08
C VAL A 356 -0.20 -25.59 -6.17
N LEU A 357 0.29 -24.38 -6.45
CA LEU A 357 -0.01 -23.16 -5.72
C LEU A 357 -1.15 -22.41 -6.41
N VAL A 358 -2.31 -22.37 -5.77
CA VAL A 358 -3.54 -21.81 -6.35
C VAL A 358 -3.81 -20.44 -5.71
N GLY A 359 -3.68 -19.34 -6.46
CA GLY A 359 -3.95 -17.98 -5.96
C GLY A 359 -3.10 -17.54 -4.77
N VAL A 360 -1.84 -17.97 -4.65
CA VAL A 360 -1.05 -17.79 -3.41
C VAL A 360 -0.44 -16.38 -3.31
N PRO A 361 -0.69 -15.59 -2.25
CA PRO A 361 -0.17 -14.22 -2.16
C PRO A 361 1.30 -14.14 -1.70
N ASN A 362 2.24 -14.64 -2.51
CA ASN A 362 3.66 -14.69 -2.12
C ASN A 362 4.29 -13.31 -1.89
N GLU A 363 3.88 -12.29 -2.65
CA GLU A 363 4.29 -10.89 -2.44
C GLU A 363 3.44 -10.15 -1.41
N GLY A 364 2.54 -10.89 -0.75
CA GLY A 364 1.46 -10.34 0.02
C GLY A 364 0.34 -9.81 -0.87
N SER A 365 -0.58 -9.12 -0.24
CA SER A 365 -1.70 -8.48 -0.90
C SER A 365 -1.90 -7.07 -0.31
N PRO A 366 -2.05 -6.00 -1.13
CA PRO A 366 -2.32 -4.64 -0.66
C PRO A 366 -3.68 -4.51 0.04
N VAL A 367 -4.42 -5.61 0.10
CA VAL A 367 -5.81 -5.76 0.48
C VAL A 367 -5.99 -5.88 2.02
N ALA A 368 -4.95 -5.61 2.82
CA ALA A 368 -5.04 -5.64 4.28
C ALA A 368 -6.23 -4.83 4.84
N ASP A 369 -6.34 -3.56 4.42
CA ASP A 369 -7.45 -2.66 4.80
C ASP A 369 -8.79 -3.05 4.17
N PHE A 370 -8.75 -3.94 3.18
CA PHE A 370 -9.90 -4.41 2.42
C PHE A 370 -10.44 -5.73 2.98
N TYR A 371 -9.61 -6.56 3.61
CA TYR A 371 -10.10 -7.71 4.36
C TYR A 371 -11.11 -7.28 5.42
N THR A 372 -10.93 -6.11 6.05
CA THR A 372 -11.93 -5.53 6.96
C THR A 372 -13.26 -5.28 6.27
N LYS A 373 -13.25 -4.63 5.10
CA LYS A 373 -14.49 -4.35 4.36
C LYS A 373 -15.17 -5.61 3.85
N ILE A 374 -14.39 -6.61 3.44
CA ILE A 374 -14.92 -7.90 3.04
C ILE A 374 -15.50 -8.63 4.24
N TYR A 375 -14.84 -8.56 5.39
CA TYR A 375 -15.37 -9.12 6.62
C TYR A 375 -16.76 -8.55 6.92
N ASP A 376 -16.92 -7.24 6.86
CA ASP A 376 -18.21 -6.57 7.09
C ASP A 376 -19.29 -7.01 6.08
N ILE A 377 -18.91 -7.22 4.82
CA ILE A 377 -19.81 -7.77 3.79
C ILE A 377 -20.16 -9.23 4.11
N LEU A 378 -19.16 -10.04 4.47
CA LEU A 378 -19.33 -11.47 4.69
C LEU A 378 -20.19 -11.76 5.91
N VAL A 379 -20.07 -10.97 6.99
CA VAL A 379 -20.92 -11.07 8.19
C VAL A 379 -22.40 -11.00 7.83
N ASN A 380 -22.74 -10.15 6.85
CA ASN A 380 -24.12 -9.89 6.43
C ASN A 380 -24.53 -10.59 5.13
N SER A 381 -23.71 -11.51 4.61
CA SER A 381 -24.06 -12.31 3.43
C SER A 381 -24.37 -13.75 3.82
N GLN A 382 -25.46 -14.32 3.28
CA GLN A 382 -25.66 -15.77 3.27
C GLN A 382 -24.55 -16.40 2.44
N SER A 383 -23.64 -17.08 3.11
CA SER A 383 -22.43 -17.63 2.53
C SER A 383 -21.97 -18.80 3.37
N ASP A 384 -21.63 -19.90 2.70
CA ASP A 384 -21.01 -21.07 3.34
C ASP A 384 -19.51 -20.84 3.60
N TYR A 385 -18.92 -19.80 3.03
CA TYR A 385 -17.53 -19.45 3.30
C TYR A 385 -17.33 -19.02 4.76
N PRO A 386 -16.42 -19.68 5.51
CA PRO A 386 -16.13 -19.32 6.87
C PRO A 386 -15.47 -17.95 6.97
N LEU A 387 -15.85 -17.23 8.02
CA LEU A 387 -15.21 -15.97 8.37
C LEU A 387 -13.78 -16.22 8.86
N PHE A 388 -12.98 -15.15 8.92
CA PHE A 388 -11.61 -15.21 9.42
C PHE A 388 -11.37 -14.18 10.52
N ASN A 389 -10.49 -14.47 11.46
CA ASN A 389 -10.16 -13.52 12.51
C ASN A 389 -9.43 -12.28 11.95
N MET A 390 -10.13 -11.14 11.93
CA MET A 390 -9.59 -9.84 11.51
C MET A 390 -8.39 -9.37 12.32
N ASN A 391 -8.32 -9.72 13.59
CA ASN A 391 -7.23 -9.34 14.49
C ASN A 391 -6.04 -10.30 14.42
N SER A 392 -6.18 -11.42 13.72
CA SER A 392 -5.15 -12.45 13.64
C SER A 392 -3.83 -11.91 13.08
N ASN A 393 -2.74 -12.49 13.57
CA ASN A 393 -1.43 -12.31 12.97
C ASN A 393 -1.39 -12.86 11.53
N LEU A 394 -2.33 -13.73 11.14
CA LEU A 394 -2.47 -14.27 9.78
C LEU A 394 -2.83 -13.19 8.77
N VAL A 395 -3.91 -12.43 8.98
CA VAL A 395 -4.33 -11.35 8.06
C VAL A 395 -3.21 -10.33 7.88
N LYS A 396 -2.53 -9.95 8.97
CA LYS A 396 -1.37 -9.05 8.95
C LYS A 396 -0.15 -9.65 8.25
N ALA A 397 -0.02 -10.98 8.23
CA ALA A 397 1.04 -11.67 7.51
C ALA A 397 0.74 -11.74 6.00
N LEU A 398 -0.51 -11.92 5.58
CA LEU A 398 -0.93 -11.87 4.17
C LEU A 398 -0.75 -10.48 3.55
N ALA A 399 -0.84 -9.43 4.35
CA ALA A 399 -0.52 -8.07 3.92
C ALA A 399 0.96 -7.87 3.56
N LYS A 400 1.84 -8.77 4.03
CA LYS A 400 3.29 -8.64 3.90
C LYS A 400 3.80 -9.70 2.93
N ARG A 401 4.84 -9.32 2.21
CA ARG A 401 5.62 -10.25 1.39
C ARG A 401 6.13 -11.43 2.25
N SER A 402 5.81 -12.65 1.84
CA SER A 402 6.21 -13.91 2.51
C SER A 402 6.74 -14.94 1.51
N VAL A 403 7.73 -14.52 0.70
CA VAL A 403 8.40 -15.42 -0.25
C VAL A 403 9.28 -16.41 0.50
N THR A 404 9.02 -17.70 0.30
CA THR A 404 9.80 -18.81 0.86
C THR A 404 10.62 -19.45 -0.25
N PRO A 405 11.93 -19.72 -0.06
CA PRO A 405 12.74 -20.38 -1.08
C PRO A 405 12.16 -21.74 -1.50
N ARG A 406 12.29 -22.09 -2.78
CA ARG A 406 11.92 -23.42 -3.27
C ARG A 406 12.84 -24.49 -2.70
N VAL A 407 12.26 -25.66 -2.44
CA VAL A 407 13.04 -26.85 -2.07
C VAL A 407 13.57 -27.52 -3.35
N PRO A 408 14.88 -27.81 -3.45
CA PRO A 408 15.44 -28.51 -4.59
C PRO A 408 14.80 -29.89 -4.80
N GLY A 409 14.50 -30.23 -6.06
CA GLY A 409 13.91 -31.53 -6.43
C GLY A 409 12.38 -31.59 -6.38
N ILE A 410 11.71 -30.53 -5.92
CA ILE A 410 10.25 -30.40 -5.95
C ILE A 410 9.85 -29.50 -7.13
N ASN A 411 8.87 -29.94 -7.91
CA ASN A 411 8.29 -29.15 -9.00
C ASN A 411 7.17 -28.26 -8.46
N TYR A 412 7.23 -26.96 -8.75
CA TYR A 412 6.23 -25.97 -8.35
C TYR A 412 5.44 -25.48 -9.57
N TYR A 413 4.12 -25.42 -9.41
CA TYR A 413 3.17 -24.99 -10.41
C TYR A 413 2.28 -23.90 -9.83
N VAL A 414 1.83 -22.95 -10.65
CA VAL A 414 0.95 -21.84 -10.21
C VAL A 414 -0.32 -21.79 -11.05
N VAL A 415 -1.47 -21.75 -10.40
CA VAL A 415 -2.77 -21.42 -11.02
C VAL A 415 -3.22 -20.08 -10.44
N ALA A 416 -3.28 -19.04 -11.26
CA ALA A 416 -3.64 -17.68 -10.84
C ALA A 416 -4.95 -17.25 -11.48
N GLY A 417 -5.84 -16.62 -10.70
CA GLY A 417 -7.06 -16.03 -11.23
C GLY A 417 -6.80 -14.63 -11.80
N THR A 418 -7.64 -14.21 -12.75
CA THR A 418 -7.54 -12.90 -13.41
C THR A 418 -8.83 -12.09 -13.38
N LYS A 419 -9.90 -12.64 -12.77
CA LYS A 419 -11.19 -11.96 -12.67
C LYS A 419 -11.25 -11.12 -11.40
N ASN A 420 -11.31 -9.82 -11.62
CA ASN A 420 -11.49 -8.83 -10.56
C ASN A 420 -12.86 -8.97 -9.88
N VAL A 421 -12.93 -8.54 -8.61
CA VAL A 421 -14.17 -8.47 -7.84
C VAL A 421 -14.56 -6.99 -7.70
N ALA A 422 -15.83 -6.68 -7.92
CA ALA A 422 -16.38 -5.34 -7.66
C ALA A 422 -16.89 -5.28 -6.22
N ILE A 423 -16.43 -4.30 -5.45
CA ILE A 423 -16.70 -4.24 -4.00
C ILE A 423 -17.40 -2.95 -3.61
N GLY A 424 -18.51 -3.11 -2.90
CA GLY A 424 -19.46 -2.05 -2.58
C GLY A 424 -20.72 -2.16 -3.43
N THR A 425 -21.77 -1.44 -3.03
CA THR A 425 -23.05 -1.44 -3.74
C THR A 425 -23.18 -0.22 -4.66
N GLY A 426 -23.80 -0.43 -5.82
CA GLY A 426 -24.12 0.63 -6.78
C GLY A 426 -22.90 1.37 -7.35
N ALA A 427 -23.05 2.69 -7.57
CA ALA A 427 -22.05 3.52 -8.23
C ALA A 427 -20.75 3.74 -7.42
N LEU A 428 -20.70 3.24 -6.18
CA LEU A 428 -19.54 3.29 -5.30
C LEU A 428 -18.70 2.01 -5.33
N ALA A 429 -19.09 1.02 -6.14
CA ALA A 429 -18.33 -0.22 -6.28
C ALA A 429 -16.91 0.08 -6.79
N ILE A 430 -15.90 -0.24 -6.00
CA ILE A 430 -14.49 -0.17 -6.39
C ILE A 430 -14.14 -1.51 -7.03
N SER A 431 -13.71 -1.48 -8.29
CA SER A 431 -13.11 -2.65 -8.92
C SER A 431 -11.73 -2.90 -8.30
N THR A 432 -11.42 -4.15 -7.96
CA THR A 432 -10.07 -4.53 -7.52
C THR A 432 -9.01 -4.24 -8.59
N GLU A 433 -9.40 -4.13 -9.86
CA GLU A 433 -8.52 -3.74 -10.95
C GLU A 433 -7.79 -2.40 -10.67
N ASP A 434 -8.53 -1.43 -10.12
CA ASP A 434 -7.99 -0.10 -9.79
C ASP A 434 -6.99 -0.17 -8.62
N LEU A 435 -7.11 -1.17 -7.75
CA LEU A 435 -6.24 -1.35 -6.57
C LEU A 435 -4.91 -1.99 -6.95
N PHE A 436 -4.94 -3.05 -7.77
CA PHE A 436 -3.74 -3.77 -8.17
C PHE A 436 -3.01 -3.09 -9.33
N GLY A 437 -3.73 -2.49 -10.27
CA GLY A 437 -3.15 -1.94 -11.49
C GLY A 437 -2.54 -3.00 -12.42
N GLU A 438 -2.85 -4.27 -12.16
CA GLU A 438 -2.46 -5.46 -12.91
C GLU A 438 -3.55 -6.54 -12.77
N PRO A 439 -3.57 -7.59 -13.63
CA PRO A 439 -4.53 -8.68 -13.49
C PRO A 439 -4.48 -9.31 -12.09
N SER A 440 -5.65 -9.55 -11.51
CA SER A 440 -5.80 -10.16 -10.20
C SER A 440 -7.08 -10.96 -10.12
N ASP A 441 -7.12 -11.91 -9.20
CA ASP A 441 -8.32 -12.69 -8.87
C ASP A 441 -9.26 -11.95 -7.89
N GLY A 442 -9.04 -10.64 -7.71
CA GLY A 442 -9.71 -9.80 -6.72
C GLY A 442 -8.98 -9.69 -5.37
N PHE A 443 -8.11 -10.64 -5.04
CA PHE A 443 -7.40 -10.67 -3.76
C PHE A 443 -5.89 -10.78 -3.92
N VAL A 444 -5.43 -11.39 -5.00
CA VAL A 444 -4.04 -11.69 -5.28
C VAL A 444 -3.78 -11.35 -6.75
N SER A 445 -2.76 -10.53 -6.98
CA SER A 445 -2.32 -10.29 -8.36
C SER A 445 -1.60 -11.49 -8.93
N THR A 446 -1.65 -11.65 -10.25
CA THR A 446 -0.92 -12.70 -10.95
C THR A 446 0.59 -12.63 -10.70
N THR A 447 1.15 -11.42 -10.58
CA THR A 447 2.55 -11.21 -10.19
C THR A 447 2.85 -11.76 -8.79
N SER A 448 1.96 -11.53 -7.82
CA SER A 448 2.11 -12.08 -6.46
C SER A 448 1.99 -13.60 -6.46
N ALA A 449 1.02 -14.15 -7.19
CA ALA A 449 0.81 -15.60 -7.34
C ALA A 449 2.04 -16.32 -7.92
N THR A 450 2.70 -15.71 -8.90
CA THR A 450 3.82 -16.32 -9.63
C THR A 450 5.18 -16.24 -8.95
N ASN A 451 5.35 -15.43 -7.89
CA ASN A 451 6.63 -15.27 -7.20
C ASN A 451 6.92 -16.42 -6.22
N VAL A 452 7.44 -17.52 -6.74
CA VAL A 452 7.74 -18.75 -5.99
C VAL A 452 9.25 -18.88 -5.78
N GLY A 453 9.70 -18.80 -4.53
CA GLY A 453 11.13 -18.93 -4.18
C GLY A 453 12.05 -17.87 -4.78
N GLU A 454 11.62 -16.61 -4.75
CA GLU A 454 12.32 -15.43 -5.28
C GLU A 454 12.42 -15.37 -6.81
N GLU A 455 11.76 -16.28 -7.51
CA GLU A 455 11.65 -16.31 -8.97
C GLU A 455 10.20 -16.22 -9.40
N TYR A 456 9.96 -15.66 -10.58
CA TYR A 456 8.63 -15.65 -11.19
C TYR A 456 8.49 -16.84 -12.13
N LEU A 457 7.51 -17.70 -11.88
CA LEU A 457 7.10 -18.72 -12.84
C LEU A 457 6.35 -18.05 -13.98
N ARG A 458 6.92 -18.11 -15.19
CA ARG A 458 6.44 -17.38 -16.39
C ARG A 458 6.18 -18.28 -17.59
N ASP A 459 6.46 -19.57 -17.47
CA ASP A 459 6.27 -20.53 -18.56
C ASP A 459 4.79 -20.94 -18.56
N ARG A 460 3.97 -20.05 -19.16
CA ARG A 460 2.53 -20.27 -19.31
C ARG A 460 2.32 -21.64 -19.96
N CYS A 461 1.34 -22.39 -19.47
CA CYS A 461 0.99 -23.72 -19.97
C CYS A 461 1.96 -24.85 -19.59
N ARG A 462 2.96 -24.55 -18.75
CA ARG A 462 3.92 -25.54 -18.29
C ARG A 462 4.10 -25.55 -16.79
N ASN A 463 4.29 -24.38 -16.19
CA ASN A 463 4.40 -24.22 -14.73
C ASN A 463 3.55 -23.07 -14.19
N TYR A 464 2.75 -22.45 -15.05
CA TYR A 464 1.94 -21.29 -14.74
C TYR A 464 0.68 -21.25 -15.63
N TRP A 465 -0.47 -20.96 -15.03
CA TRP A 465 -1.75 -20.77 -15.73
C TRP A 465 -2.48 -19.54 -15.19
N GLU A 466 -3.14 -18.83 -16.08
CA GLU A 466 -4.03 -17.70 -15.79
C GLU A 466 -5.46 -18.11 -16.15
N ILE A 467 -6.36 -18.12 -15.18
CA ILE A 467 -7.76 -18.51 -15.36
C ILE A 467 -8.67 -17.31 -15.08
N ASP A 468 -9.65 -17.05 -15.94
CA ASP A 468 -10.59 -15.92 -15.80
C ASP A 468 -11.66 -16.20 -14.73
N THR A 469 -11.20 -16.37 -13.49
CA THR A 469 -12.03 -16.61 -12.31
C THR A 469 -11.54 -15.77 -11.13
N THR A 470 -12.43 -15.59 -10.15
CA THR A 470 -12.14 -14.85 -8.91
C THR A 470 -11.37 -15.74 -7.95
N HIS A 471 -10.86 -15.16 -6.85
CA HIS A 471 -10.05 -15.89 -5.88
C HIS A 471 -10.79 -17.07 -5.23
N THR A 472 -12.06 -16.85 -4.89
CA THR A 472 -12.96 -17.90 -4.37
C THR A 472 -13.34 -18.89 -5.45
N GLY A 473 -13.40 -18.42 -6.71
CA GLY A 473 -13.70 -19.17 -7.91
C GLY A 473 -12.59 -20.13 -8.37
N LEU A 474 -11.42 -20.15 -7.73
CA LEU A 474 -10.25 -20.90 -8.23
C LEU A 474 -10.30 -22.41 -7.93
N LEU A 475 -11.20 -22.88 -7.06
CA LEU A 475 -11.29 -24.28 -6.67
C LEU A 475 -12.54 -24.98 -7.24
N ASP A 476 -13.58 -24.21 -7.54
CA ASP A 476 -14.89 -24.62 -8.04
C ASP A 476 -15.06 -24.35 -9.55
N ASP A 477 -14.40 -23.33 -10.11
CA ASP A 477 -14.41 -23.10 -11.56
C ASP A 477 -13.87 -24.31 -12.32
N ALA A 478 -14.63 -24.78 -13.30
CA ALA A 478 -14.29 -26.00 -14.03
C ALA A 478 -12.93 -25.91 -14.74
N ALA A 479 -12.56 -24.75 -15.30
CA ALA A 479 -11.28 -24.61 -15.98
C ALA A 479 -10.11 -24.62 -14.98
N ALA A 480 -10.26 -23.93 -13.83
CA ALA A 480 -9.27 -23.94 -12.76
C ALA A 480 -9.09 -25.35 -12.18
N ARG A 481 -10.21 -26.02 -11.85
CA ARG A 481 -10.24 -27.39 -11.33
C ARG A 481 -9.57 -28.37 -12.28
N THR A 482 -10.00 -28.41 -13.55
CA THR A 482 -9.39 -29.26 -14.59
C THR A 482 -7.90 -28.97 -14.74
N THR A 483 -7.46 -27.71 -14.64
CA THR A 483 -6.03 -27.37 -14.68
C THR A 483 -5.26 -27.98 -13.52
N ILE A 484 -5.76 -27.81 -12.29
CA ILE A 484 -5.16 -28.39 -11.07
C ILE A 484 -5.04 -29.90 -11.20
N GLU A 485 -6.12 -30.53 -11.61
CA GLU A 485 -6.25 -31.97 -11.81
C GLU A 485 -5.26 -32.52 -12.84
N ARG A 486 -5.15 -31.89 -14.01
CA ARG A 486 -4.16 -32.26 -15.05
C ARG A 486 -2.72 -32.15 -14.54
N ILE A 487 -2.42 -31.11 -13.75
CA ILE A 487 -1.08 -30.96 -13.15
C ILE A 487 -0.79 -32.11 -12.18
N ILE A 488 -1.78 -32.61 -11.45
CA ILE A 488 -1.56 -33.73 -10.52
C ILE A 488 -1.40 -35.04 -11.30
N SER A 489 -2.27 -35.28 -12.28
CA SER A 489 -2.34 -36.56 -12.99
C SER A 489 -1.22 -36.76 -14.00
N GLU A 490 -0.58 -35.71 -14.53
CA GLU A 490 0.44 -35.85 -15.59
C GLU A 490 1.55 -36.87 -15.27
N ASP A 491 2.11 -36.89 -14.04
CA ASP A 491 3.12 -37.90 -13.68
C ASP A 491 2.56 -39.31 -13.56
N ILE A 492 1.28 -39.42 -13.19
CA ILE A 492 0.59 -40.70 -13.01
C ILE A 492 0.30 -41.31 -14.39
N ILE A 493 -0.23 -40.52 -15.31
CA ILE A 493 -0.50 -40.91 -16.71
C ILE A 493 0.78 -41.41 -17.40
N ASN A 494 1.88 -40.68 -17.21
CA ASN A 494 3.15 -41.04 -17.83
C ASN A 494 3.72 -42.37 -17.29
N ARG A 495 3.32 -42.79 -16.09
CA ARG A 495 3.68 -44.10 -15.52
C ARG A 495 2.75 -45.21 -15.97
N ASP A 496 1.46 -44.91 -16.09
CA ASP A 496 0.42 -45.87 -16.46
C ASP A 496 -0.54 -45.28 -17.52
N PRO A 497 -0.20 -45.44 -18.82
CA PRO A 497 -1.03 -44.94 -19.91
C PRO A 497 -2.35 -45.72 -20.10
N GLU A 498 -2.54 -46.85 -19.41
CA GLU A 498 -3.75 -47.69 -19.56
C GLU A 498 -4.92 -47.22 -18.68
N LEU A 499 -4.70 -46.23 -17.80
CA LEU A 499 -5.76 -45.63 -17.00
C LEU A 499 -6.79 -44.95 -17.93
N VAL A 500 -7.97 -45.59 -18.07
CA VAL A 500 -9.05 -45.17 -18.99
C VAL A 500 -9.72 -43.87 -18.54
N SER A 501 -9.78 -43.62 -17.22
CA SER A 501 -10.33 -42.40 -16.61
C SER A 501 -9.24 -41.72 -15.80
N ILE A 502 -8.87 -40.52 -16.23
CA ILE A 502 -7.76 -39.79 -15.64
C ILE A 502 -8.27 -38.44 -15.13
N LEU A 503 -7.99 -38.14 -13.87
CA LEU A 503 -8.28 -36.86 -13.23
C LEU A 503 -7.84 -35.68 -14.14
N GLY A 504 -8.77 -34.76 -14.43
CA GLY A 504 -8.53 -33.60 -15.30
C GLY A 504 -8.61 -33.86 -16.80
N HIS A 505 -8.86 -35.09 -17.24
CA HIS A 505 -9.06 -35.45 -18.65
C HIS A 505 -10.47 -35.97 -18.94
N ASN A 506 -11.42 -35.56 -18.11
CA ASN A 506 -12.81 -36.00 -18.17
C ASN A 506 -13.78 -34.82 -18.32
N LYS A 507 -14.92 -35.11 -18.93
CA LYS A 507 -16.13 -34.28 -19.00
C LYS A 507 -17.24 -35.04 -18.28
N TYR A 508 -18.13 -34.31 -17.61
CA TYR A 508 -19.24 -34.92 -16.89
C TYR A 508 -20.57 -34.68 -17.60
N PHE A 509 -21.41 -35.72 -17.65
CA PHE A 509 -22.73 -35.67 -18.27
C PHE A 509 -23.77 -36.27 -17.34
N ASP A 510 -24.86 -35.54 -17.11
CA ASP A 510 -26.05 -36.06 -16.47
C ASP A 510 -26.88 -36.86 -17.47
N LEU A 511 -27.09 -38.13 -17.15
CA LEU A 511 -28.04 -39.00 -17.78
C LEU A 511 -29.39 -38.87 -17.05
N VAL A 512 -30.40 -38.40 -17.78
CA VAL A 512 -31.77 -38.27 -17.27
C VAL A 512 -32.60 -39.46 -17.74
N ILE A 513 -33.02 -40.29 -16.80
CA ILE A 513 -33.81 -41.50 -17.03
C ILE A 513 -35.24 -41.21 -16.58
N GLU A 514 -36.10 -40.81 -17.52
CA GLU A 514 -37.50 -40.43 -17.24
C GLU A 514 -38.38 -41.63 -16.82
N SER A 515 -38.10 -42.80 -17.37
CA SER A 515 -38.73 -44.07 -17.03
C SER A 515 -37.74 -45.18 -17.29
N CYS A 516 -37.65 -46.14 -16.38
CA CYS A 516 -36.77 -47.29 -16.54
C CYS A 516 -37.48 -48.59 -16.22
N SER A 517 -37.07 -49.62 -16.93
CA SER A 517 -37.42 -51.02 -16.73
C SER A 517 -36.18 -51.79 -16.27
N PRO A 518 -36.30 -52.82 -15.43
CA PRO A 518 -35.17 -53.70 -15.06
C PRO A 518 -34.49 -54.37 -16.27
N ASP A 519 -35.17 -54.43 -17.42
CA ASP A 519 -34.66 -54.97 -18.67
C ASP A 519 -33.91 -53.92 -19.52
N ASP A 520 -33.98 -52.64 -19.17
CA ASP A 520 -33.34 -51.58 -19.92
C ASP A 520 -31.83 -51.56 -19.62
N THR A 521 -31.03 -51.57 -20.68
CA THR A 521 -29.59 -51.37 -20.58
C THR A 521 -29.24 -49.99 -21.12
N TYR A 522 -28.42 -49.25 -20.40
CA TYR A 522 -27.93 -47.93 -20.78
C TYR A 522 -26.51 -48.04 -21.31
N VAL A 523 -26.23 -47.31 -22.40
CA VAL A 523 -24.90 -47.24 -23.02
C VAL A 523 -24.59 -45.79 -23.32
N VAL A 524 -23.40 -45.33 -22.94
CA VAL A 524 -22.93 -43.97 -23.29
C VAL A 524 -21.93 -44.10 -24.42
N ILE A 525 -22.17 -43.38 -25.51
CA ILE A 525 -21.34 -43.40 -26.71
C ILE A 525 -20.87 -41.99 -27.08
N GLY A 526 -19.78 -41.90 -27.84
CA GLY A 526 -19.35 -40.64 -28.43
C GLY A 526 -18.32 -40.82 -29.53
N LYS A 527 -18.02 -39.74 -30.25
CA LYS A 527 -17.07 -39.74 -31.37
C LYS A 527 -15.71 -39.25 -30.89
N GLU A 528 -14.66 -39.98 -31.25
CA GLU A 528 -13.30 -39.54 -30.96
C GLU A 528 -13.01 -38.23 -31.70
N LEU A 529 -12.51 -37.24 -30.96
CA LEU A 529 -12.08 -35.96 -31.51
C LEU A 529 -10.63 -36.07 -31.97
N PRO A 530 -10.24 -35.42 -33.09
CA PRO A 530 -8.84 -35.30 -33.41
C PRO A 530 -8.12 -34.54 -32.29
N LYS A 531 -6.89 -34.93 -31.96
CA LYS A 531 -6.12 -34.35 -30.84
C LYS A 531 -6.07 -32.80 -30.82
N SER A 532 -6.10 -32.18 -32.00
CA SER A 532 -6.11 -30.71 -32.15
C SER A 532 -7.46 -30.05 -31.85
N ALA A 533 -8.55 -30.82 -31.79
CA ALA A 533 -9.89 -30.34 -31.48
C ALA A 533 -10.37 -30.74 -30.07
N VAL A 534 -9.53 -31.47 -29.31
CA VAL A 534 -9.77 -31.75 -27.90
C VAL A 534 -9.75 -30.43 -27.14
N VAL A 535 -10.74 -30.26 -26.28
CA VAL A 535 -10.96 -29.02 -25.54
C VAL A 535 -9.80 -28.77 -24.60
N ASP A 536 -9.20 -27.59 -24.71
CA ASP A 536 -8.25 -27.14 -23.70
C ASP A 536 -8.79 -25.96 -22.92
N LEU A 537 -9.47 -26.27 -21.81
CA LEU A 537 -9.98 -25.26 -20.88
C LEU A 537 -8.87 -24.36 -20.29
N THR A 538 -7.61 -24.79 -20.39
CA THR A 538 -6.47 -24.00 -19.92
C THR A 538 -6.04 -22.89 -20.91
N GLY A 539 -6.58 -22.92 -22.14
CA GLY A 539 -6.26 -21.97 -23.21
C GLY A 539 -4.86 -22.14 -23.79
N CYS A 540 -4.21 -23.27 -23.54
CA CYS A 540 -2.81 -23.54 -23.90
C CYS A 540 -2.65 -24.15 -25.29
N LEU A 541 -3.68 -24.81 -25.82
CA LEU A 541 -3.77 -25.25 -27.20
C LEU A 541 -4.23 -24.14 -28.17
N CYS A 542 -4.61 -22.97 -27.65
CA CYS A 542 -5.02 -21.85 -28.47
C CYS A 542 -3.90 -21.33 -29.38
N GLY A 543 -4.27 -21.00 -30.62
CA GLY A 543 -3.39 -20.64 -31.71
C GLY A 543 -3.00 -21.82 -32.62
N ASN A 544 -3.65 -22.97 -32.49
CA ASN A 544 -3.37 -24.14 -33.33
C ASN A 544 -4.15 -24.13 -34.67
N GLY A 545 -5.01 -23.13 -34.87
CA GLY A 545 -5.85 -22.95 -36.07
C GLY A 545 -7.13 -23.78 -36.09
N VAL A 546 -7.46 -24.49 -35.01
CA VAL A 546 -8.65 -25.34 -34.86
C VAL A 546 -9.44 -24.83 -33.65
N CYS A 547 -10.69 -24.41 -33.88
CA CYS A 547 -11.60 -24.10 -32.78
C CYS A 547 -12.13 -25.43 -32.23
N GLY A 548 -11.58 -25.88 -31.11
CA GLY A 548 -11.95 -27.13 -30.43
C GLY A 548 -13.39 -27.14 -29.91
N GLU A 549 -13.89 -28.30 -29.51
CA GLU A 549 -15.27 -28.44 -29.03
C GLU A 549 -15.47 -27.65 -27.72
N GLY A 550 -16.26 -26.57 -27.73
CA GLY A 550 -16.43 -25.74 -26.52
C GLY A 550 -15.33 -24.69 -26.32
N GLU A 551 -14.39 -24.57 -27.26
CA GLU A 551 -13.65 -23.34 -27.46
C GLU A 551 -14.55 -22.31 -28.16
N ASP A 552 -14.39 -21.04 -27.78
CA ASP A 552 -15.12 -19.92 -28.33
C ASP A 552 -14.24 -18.68 -28.49
N GLN A 553 -14.86 -17.58 -28.91
CA GLN A 553 -14.16 -16.32 -29.12
C GLN A 553 -13.68 -15.64 -27.83
N PHE A 554 -14.07 -16.12 -26.65
CA PHE A 554 -13.71 -15.57 -25.35
C PHE A 554 -12.56 -16.36 -24.73
N ASN A 555 -12.63 -17.69 -24.71
CA ASN A 555 -11.56 -18.53 -24.16
C ASN A 555 -10.43 -18.81 -25.17
N CYS A 556 -10.72 -18.83 -26.48
CA CYS A 556 -9.76 -19.17 -27.53
C CYS A 556 -9.91 -18.29 -28.78
N ALA A 557 -9.89 -16.97 -28.56
CA ALA A 557 -10.14 -15.98 -29.59
C ALA A 557 -9.28 -16.15 -30.86
N VAL A 558 -8.02 -16.59 -30.72
CA VAL A 558 -7.08 -16.71 -31.85
C VAL A 558 -7.60 -17.70 -32.90
N ASP A 559 -8.14 -18.85 -32.47
CA ASP A 559 -8.61 -19.90 -33.37
C ASP A 559 -10.07 -19.68 -33.78
N CYS A 560 -10.93 -19.33 -32.82
CA CYS A 560 -12.38 -19.25 -33.05
C CYS A 560 -12.85 -17.96 -33.74
N VAL A 561 -12.10 -16.85 -33.67
CA VAL A 561 -12.47 -15.60 -34.39
C VAL A 561 -12.30 -15.73 -35.91
N SER A 562 -11.40 -16.62 -36.36
CA SER A 562 -11.07 -16.80 -37.78
C SER A 562 -12.23 -17.37 -38.61
N LEU A 563 -13.11 -18.16 -38.00
CA LEU A 563 -14.25 -18.81 -38.67
C LEU A 563 -15.31 -17.81 -39.16
N PHE A 564 -15.37 -16.59 -38.59
CA PHE A 564 -16.28 -15.54 -39.04
C PHE A 564 -15.69 -14.61 -40.12
N GLY A 565 -14.41 -14.80 -40.49
CA GLY A 565 -13.72 -14.01 -41.51
C GLY A 565 -14.31 -14.13 -42.91
N GLY A 566 -14.94 -15.28 -43.24
CA GLY A 566 -15.56 -15.50 -44.56
C GLY A 566 -16.97 -14.89 -44.71
N LYS A 567 -17.78 -14.86 -43.63
CA LYS A 567 -19.17 -14.36 -43.69
C LYS A 567 -19.31 -12.86 -43.43
N ARG A 568 -18.31 -12.21 -42.80
CA ARG A 568 -18.31 -10.75 -42.63
C ARG A 568 -18.13 -9.98 -43.94
N PHE A 569 -17.61 -10.57 -45.02
CA PHE A 569 -17.55 -9.89 -46.32
C PHE A 569 -18.95 -9.60 -46.89
N VAL A 570 -19.93 -10.47 -46.64
CA VAL A 570 -21.31 -10.27 -47.10
C VAL A 570 -22.08 -9.29 -46.19
N VAL A 571 -21.84 -9.33 -44.88
CA VAL A 571 -22.44 -8.36 -43.93
C VAL A 571 -21.81 -6.97 -44.09
N SER A 572 -20.50 -6.88 -44.32
CA SER A 572 -19.86 -5.59 -44.60
C SER A 572 -20.30 -5.03 -45.94
N LEU A 573 -20.60 -5.86 -46.96
CA LEU A 573 -21.20 -5.37 -48.20
C LEU A 573 -22.59 -4.76 -47.98
N LYS A 574 -23.43 -5.40 -47.14
CA LYS A 574 -24.75 -4.86 -46.77
C LYS A 574 -24.63 -3.57 -45.95
N VAL A 575 -23.72 -3.52 -44.97
CA VAL A 575 -23.47 -2.32 -44.17
C VAL A 575 -22.87 -1.20 -45.02
N MET A 576 -21.95 -1.50 -45.93
CA MET A 576 -21.38 -0.55 -46.88
C MET A 576 -22.43 -0.07 -47.90
N ALA A 577 -23.35 -0.94 -48.34
CA ALA A 577 -24.47 -0.55 -49.18
C ALA A 577 -25.47 0.35 -48.43
N ILE A 578 -25.76 0.06 -47.15
CA ILE A 578 -26.59 0.92 -46.30
C ILE A 578 -25.89 2.27 -46.07
N LEU A 579 -24.59 2.28 -45.76
CA LEU A 579 -23.82 3.51 -45.59
C LEU A 579 -23.70 4.31 -46.89
N ALA A 580 -23.56 3.64 -48.04
CA ALA A 580 -23.56 4.29 -49.35
C ALA A 580 -24.94 4.85 -49.70
N ALA A 581 -26.04 4.15 -49.36
CA ALA A 581 -27.39 4.66 -49.50
C ALA A 581 -27.64 5.86 -48.59
N PHE A 582 -27.13 5.82 -47.36
CA PHE A 582 -27.20 6.95 -46.41
C PHE A 582 -26.37 8.14 -46.91
N ALA A 583 -25.18 7.91 -47.44
CA ALA A 583 -24.35 8.93 -48.06
C ALA A 583 -25.03 9.53 -49.31
N ALA A 584 -25.67 8.70 -50.14
CA ALA A 584 -26.43 9.15 -51.30
C ALA A 584 -27.66 9.99 -50.89
N LEU A 585 -28.40 9.57 -49.86
CA LEU A 585 -29.50 10.35 -49.29
C LEU A 585 -29.03 11.68 -48.71
N LEU A 586 -27.88 11.70 -48.04
CA LEU A 586 -27.25 12.94 -47.57
C LEU A 586 -26.81 13.82 -48.74
N LEU A 587 -26.32 13.24 -49.85
CA LEU A 587 -25.93 13.97 -51.05
C LEU A 587 -27.13 14.57 -51.77
N ILE A 588 -28.22 13.80 -51.91
CA ILE A 588 -29.50 14.28 -52.46
C ILE A 588 -30.09 15.36 -51.56
N GLY A 589 -30.09 15.15 -50.24
CA GLY A 589 -30.53 16.13 -49.26
C GLY A 589 -29.69 17.41 -49.27
N SER A 590 -28.38 17.30 -49.49
CA SER A 590 -27.50 18.47 -49.61
C SER A 590 -27.63 19.18 -50.95
N ILE A 591 -27.95 18.49 -52.05
CA ILE A 591 -28.30 19.12 -53.33
C ILE A 591 -29.64 19.89 -53.20
N ALA A 592 -30.67 19.26 -52.63
CA ALA A 592 -31.95 19.92 -52.36
C ALA A 592 -31.81 21.10 -51.38
N PHE A 593 -30.92 20.97 -50.38
CA PHE A 593 -30.58 22.05 -49.47
C PHE A 593 -29.81 23.17 -50.18
N VAL A 594 -28.91 22.87 -51.11
CA VAL A 594 -28.19 23.87 -51.90
C VAL A 594 -29.15 24.63 -52.83
N GLU A 595 -30.14 23.97 -53.44
CA GLU A 595 -31.21 24.65 -54.20
C GLU A 595 -32.09 25.53 -53.29
N HIS A 596 -32.48 25.03 -52.12
CA HIS A 596 -33.24 25.79 -51.13
C HIS A 596 -32.46 27.01 -50.59
N VAL A 597 -31.15 26.86 -50.38
CA VAL A 597 -30.25 27.93 -49.95
C VAL A 597 -29.98 28.91 -51.10
N HIS A 598 -29.94 28.45 -52.36
CA HIS A 598 -29.76 29.35 -53.51
C HIS A 598 -30.91 30.35 -53.63
N HIS A 599 -32.14 29.92 -53.28
CA HIS A 599 -33.32 30.79 -53.28
C HIS A 599 -33.35 31.81 -52.12
N ARG A 600 -32.54 31.63 -51.06
CA ARG A 600 -32.45 32.52 -49.89
C ARG A 600 -31.11 33.28 -49.78
N LYS A 601 -30.29 33.29 -50.84
CA LYS A 601 -28.87 33.72 -50.78
C LYS A 601 -28.60 35.20 -50.47
N ASN A 602 -29.57 36.11 -50.54
CA ASN A 602 -29.31 37.54 -50.21
C ASN A 602 -29.40 37.88 -48.71
N TRP A 603 -29.98 37.01 -47.86
CA TRP A 603 -30.22 37.38 -46.46
C TRP A 603 -29.24 36.74 -45.45
N ILE A 604 -28.69 35.56 -45.77
CA ILE A 604 -27.84 34.80 -44.83
C ILE A 604 -26.36 35.23 -44.91
N TYR A 605 -25.89 35.68 -46.08
CA TYR A 605 -24.48 36.10 -46.27
C TYR A 605 -24.09 37.30 -45.38
N ILE A 606 -25.03 38.22 -45.11
CA ILE A 606 -24.78 39.38 -44.24
C ILE A 606 -24.66 38.95 -42.77
N LYS A 607 -25.46 37.98 -42.31
CA LYS A 607 -25.38 37.49 -40.92
C LYS A 607 -24.15 36.63 -40.65
N LEU A 608 -23.72 35.80 -41.59
CA LEU A 608 -22.55 34.92 -41.38
C LEU A 608 -21.22 35.68 -41.38
N TYR A 609 -21.11 36.76 -42.16
CA TYR A 609 -19.95 37.66 -42.15
C TYR A 609 -19.85 38.47 -40.84
N HIS A 610 -20.99 38.89 -40.27
CA HIS A 610 -21.01 39.51 -38.95
C HIS A 610 -20.70 38.54 -37.81
N TYR A 611 -21.08 37.26 -37.92
CA TYR A 611 -20.83 36.27 -36.86
C TYR A 611 -19.37 35.81 -36.80
N THR A 612 -18.75 35.58 -37.96
CA THR A 612 -17.35 35.13 -38.06
C THR A 612 -16.35 36.25 -37.74
N SER A 613 -16.63 37.50 -38.15
CA SER A 613 -15.83 38.65 -37.74
C SER A 613 -15.96 38.96 -36.24
N GLY A 614 -17.11 38.67 -35.62
CA GLY A 614 -17.32 38.75 -34.18
C GLY A 614 -16.45 37.77 -33.38
N ILE A 615 -16.36 36.52 -33.81
CA ILE A 615 -15.58 35.47 -33.11
C ILE A 615 -14.07 35.72 -33.21
N LEU A 616 -13.57 36.14 -34.38
CA LEU A 616 -12.15 36.48 -34.56
C LEU A 616 -11.74 37.76 -33.81
N ARG A 617 -12.64 38.75 -33.71
CA ARG A 617 -12.40 39.94 -32.86
C ARG A 617 -12.45 39.59 -31.38
N LEU A 618 -13.30 38.65 -30.96
CA LEU A 618 -13.36 38.19 -29.57
C LEU A 618 -12.08 37.42 -29.18
N GLY A 619 -11.56 36.55 -30.05
CA GLY A 619 -10.31 35.82 -29.82
C GLY A 619 -9.10 36.75 -29.63
N ASN A 620 -8.94 37.74 -30.53
CA ASN A 620 -7.86 38.72 -30.43
C ASN A 620 -8.04 39.71 -29.26
N TYR A 621 -9.28 40.09 -28.94
CA TYR A 621 -9.56 40.92 -27.77
C TYR A 621 -9.27 40.18 -26.44
N ILE A 622 -9.57 38.89 -26.37
CA ILE A 622 -9.30 38.04 -25.20
C ILE A 622 -7.79 37.85 -25.01
N ASP A 623 -7.02 37.58 -26.07
CA ASP A 623 -5.57 37.42 -25.97
C ASP A 623 -4.87 38.73 -25.55
N LEU A 624 -5.31 39.88 -26.08
CA LEU A 624 -4.81 41.20 -25.70
C LEU A 624 -5.19 41.58 -24.26
N LYS A 625 -6.40 41.23 -23.77
CA LYS A 625 -6.77 41.48 -22.38
C LYS A 625 -6.03 40.56 -21.41
N ILE A 626 -5.76 39.31 -21.78
CA ILE A 626 -5.00 38.37 -20.95
C ILE A 626 -3.54 38.82 -20.82
N LYS A 627 -2.90 39.17 -21.94
CA LYS A 627 -1.54 39.74 -21.93
C LYS A 627 -1.50 41.06 -21.15
N GLY A 628 -2.44 41.98 -21.38
CA GLY A 628 -2.50 43.26 -20.67
C GLY A 628 -2.77 43.13 -19.15
N SER A 629 -3.56 42.14 -18.74
CA SER A 629 -3.84 41.89 -17.31
C SER A 629 -2.64 41.23 -16.62
N ALA A 630 -1.97 40.29 -17.30
CA ALA A 630 -0.73 39.71 -16.81
C ALA A 630 0.38 40.76 -16.65
N THR A 631 0.55 41.66 -17.62
CA THR A 631 1.56 42.73 -17.54
C THR A 631 1.27 43.76 -16.44
N ARG A 632 0.00 44.17 -16.26
CA ARG A 632 -0.39 45.10 -15.18
C ARG A 632 -0.18 44.48 -13.79
N MET A 633 -0.48 43.20 -13.65
CA MET A 633 -0.30 42.48 -12.39
C MET A 633 1.17 42.21 -12.09
N TYR A 634 1.99 41.94 -13.11
CA TYR A 634 3.45 41.83 -12.97
C TYR A 634 4.09 43.14 -12.51
N ARG A 635 3.61 44.29 -13.02
CA ARG A 635 4.01 45.61 -12.52
C ARG A 635 3.55 45.83 -11.07
N ALA A 636 2.34 45.41 -10.71
CA ALA A 636 1.86 45.52 -9.33
C ALA A 636 2.68 44.69 -8.35
N LEU A 637 3.01 43.44 -8.69
CA LEU A 637 3.87 42.56 -7.88
C LEU A 637 5.30 43.07 -7.78
N ARG A 638 5.86 43.61 -8.87
CA ARG A 638 7.16 44.29 -8.84
C ARG A 638 7.14 45.52 -7.93
N ASN A 639 6.08 46.32 -7.98
CA ASN A 639 5.95 47.50 -7.13
C ASN A 639 5.77 47.12 -5.66
N ILE A 640 5.06 46.04 -5.34
CA ILE A 640 4.97 45.48 -3.98
C ILE A 640 6.34 44.99 -3.51
N TYR A 641 7.09 44.28 -4.35
CA TYR A 641 8.46 43.86 -4.03
C TYR A 641 9.38 45.07 -3.77
N VAL A 642 9.35 46.09 -4.63
CA VAL A 642 10.13 47.32 -4.44
C VAL A 642 9.71 48.06 -3.17
N HIS A 643 8.40 48.11 -2.87
CA HIS A 643 7.89 48.75 -1.67
C HIS A 643 8.30 48.01 -0.39
N LEU A 644 8.22 46.67 -0.38
CA LEU A 644 8.64 45.81 0.74
C LEU A 644 10.15 45.88 0.99
N VAL A 645 10.96 46.04 -0.06
CA VAL A 645 12.42 46.23 0.07
C VAL A 645 12.77 47.65 0.55
N SER A 646 11.94 48.66 0.24
CA SER A 646 12.18 50.05 0.66
C SER A 646 11.81 50.37 2.12
N LYS A 647 10.95 49.57 2.78
CA LYS A 647 10.63 49.76 4.20
C LYS A 647 11.54 48.89 5.07
N ARG A 648 12.29 49.55 5.97
CA ARG A 648 13.22 48.91 6.93
C ARG A 648 12.48 47.90 7.80
N GLY A 649 12.59 46.62 7.49
CA GLY A 649 12.00 45.55 8.30
C GLY A 649 11.94 44.16 7.64
N VAL A 650 12.00 44.06 6.31
CA VAL A 650 12.00 42.75 5.60
C VAL A 650 13.38 42.50 4.99
N SER A 651 14.01 41.39 5.34
CA SER A 651 15.32 41.04 4.75
C SER A 651 15.17 40.74 3.26
N LEU A 652 16.16 41.13 2.46
CA LEU A 652 16.16 40.93 1.00
C LEU A 652 15.90 39.45 0.62
N LYS A 653 16.34 38.52 1.48
CA LYS A 653 16.15 37.06 1.32
C LYS A 653 14.68 36.65 1.48
N GLN A 654 13.95 37.23 2.42
CA GLN A 654 12.52 36.97 2.64
C GLN A 654 11.66 37.58 1.52
N ALA A 655 11.99 38.81 1.09
CA ALA A 655 11.30 39.45 -0.02
C ALA A 655 11.48 38.66 -1.34
N TYR A 656 12.69 38.12 -1.57
CA TYR A 656 12.98 37.33 -2.76
C TYR A 656 12.33 35.95 -2.75
N ALA A 657 12.29 35.28 -1.60
CA ALA A 657 11.57 34.00 -1.43
C ALA A 657 10.07 34.15 -1.70
N LEU A 658 9.44 35.19 -1.14
CA LEU A 658 8.02 35.48 -1.34
C LEU A 658 7.70 35.80 -2.82
N TYR A 659 8.55 36.58 -3.49
CA TYR A 659 8.41 36.87 -4.92
C TYR A 659 8.53 35.62 -5.79
N TYR A 660 9.44 34.70 -5.45
CA TYR A 660 9.66 33.47 -6.20
C TYR A 660 8.50 32.48 -6.04
N ASP A 661 7.95 32.33 -4.84
CA ASP A 661 6.78 31.48 -4.58
C ASP A 661 5.53 32.01 -5.29
N LEU A 662 5.28 33.33 -5.22
CA LEU A 662 4.17 33.97 -5.94
C LEU A 662 4.27 33.78 -7.46
N ARG A 663 5.47 33.91 -8.03
CA ARG A 663 5.70 33.72 -9.47
C ARG A 663 5.48 32.26 -9.89
N THR A 664 5.89 31.30 -9.07
CA THR A 664 5.84 29.87 -9.40
C THR A 664 4.42 29.32 -9.28
N ASN A 665 3.67 29.73 -8.26
CA ASN A 665 2.26 29.36 -8.10
C ASN A 665 1.37 29.96 -9.20
N TYR A 666 1.67 31.19 -9.65
CA TYR A 666 0.91 31.83 -10.72
C TYR A 666 1.09 31.16 -12.09
N ARG A 667 2.31 30.71 -12.42
CA ARG A 667 2.56 29.97 -13.67
C ARG A 667 1.72 28.68 -13.74
N ARG A 668 1.59 27.99 -12.61
CA ARG A 668 0.77 26.77 -12.48
C ARG A 668 -0.73 27.07 -12.55
N LEU A 669 -1.16 28.19 -11.99
CA LEU A 669 -2.56 28.64 -12.08
C LEU A 669 -2.95 28.99 -13.53
N ALA A 670 -2.03 29.61 -14.29
CA ALA A 670 -2.24 29.95 -15.70
C ALA A 670 -2.36 28.70 -16.59
N GLU A 671 -1.63 27.63 -16.27
CA GLU A 671 -1.72 26.33 -16.95
C GLU A 671 -3.07 25.62 -16.68
N LEU A 672 -3.65 25.79 -15.48
CA LEU A 672 -4.96 25.25 -15.10
C LEU A 672 -6.14 25.97 -15.79
N ILE A 673 -6.05 27.29 -15.97
CA ILE A 673 -7.10 28.12 -16.60
C ILE A 673 -7.33 27.77 -18.08
N ILE A 674 -6.35 27.14 -18.74
CA ILE A 674 -6.42 26.75 -20.15
C ILE A 674 -7.24 25.46 -20.36
N LYS A 675 -7.33 24.57 -19.36
CA LYS A 675 -7.87 23.21 -19.55
C LYS A 675 -9.35 23.02 -19.17
N TRP A 676 -9.98 23.89 -18.37
CA TRP A 676 -11.33 23.62 -17.82
C TRP A 676 -12.26 24.87 -17.82
N PRO A 677 -13.27 24.96 -18.73
CA PRO A 677 -14.12 26.14 -18.88
C PRO A 677 -15.03 26.48 -17.68
N LEU A 678 -15.51 25.47 -16.93
CA LEU A 678 -16.40 25.66 -15.78
C LEU A 678 -15.65 26.19 -14.54
N ILE A 679 -14.44 25.69 -14.27
CA ILE A 679 -13.56 26.18 -13.21
C ILE A 679 -13.14 27.64 -13.47
N LYS A 680 -12.96 28.01 -14.74
CA LYS A 680 -12.64 29.37 -15.17
C LYS A 680 -13.69 30.40 -14.75
N LEU A 681 -14.99 30.06 -14.77
CA LEU A 681 -16.07 30.97 -14.40
C LEU A 681 -16.10 31.26 -12.89
N ASN A 682 -15.93 30.22 -12.06
CA ASN A 682 -15.88 30.36 -10.60
C ASN A 682 -14.59 31.01 -10.12
N LEU A 683 -13.43 30.75 -10.75
CA LEU A 683 -12.18 31.46 -10.46
C LEU A 683 -12.21 32.93 -10.88
N LEU A 684 -12.88 33.27 -11.98
CA LEU A 684 -13.07 34.67 -12.39
C LEU A 684 -14.00 35.41 -11.40
N LYS A 685 -15.06 34.77 -10.91
CA LYS A 685 -15.92 35.31 -9.84
C LYS A 685 -15.14 35.51 -8.53
N PHE A 686 -14.34 34.52 -8.12
CA PHE A 686 -13.50 34.61 -6.93
C PHE A 686 -12.51 35.78 -7.04
N ASN A 687 -11.79 35.89 -8.16
CA ASN A 687 -10.82 36.97 -8.36
C ASN A 687 -11.48 38.36 -8.43
N ARG A 688 -12.66 38.46 -9.06
CA ARG A 688 -13.45 39.70 -9.09
C ARG A 688 -13.88 40.11 -7.69
N ASN A 689 -14.44 39.19 -6.90
CA ASN A 689 -14.90 39.48 -5.54
C ASN A 689 -13.72 39.85 -4.63
N TYR A 690 -12.57 39.18 -4.77
CA TYR A 690 -11.35 39.51 -4.05
C TYR A 690 -10.87 40.95 -4.35
N HIS A 691 -10.87 41.34 -5.62
CA HIS A 691 -10.51 42.71 -6.01
C HIS A 691 -11.49 43.77 -5.50
N ILE A 692 -12.79 43.46 -5.44
CA ILE A 692 -13.82 44.35 -4.90
C ILE A 692 -13.62 44.52 -3.38
N VAL A 693 -13.48 43.43 -2.64
CA VAL A 693 -13.20 43.44 -1.19
C VAL A 693 -11.94 44.27 -0.91
N ARG A 694 -10.85 44.01 -1.65
CA ARG A 694 -9.60 44.74 -1.49
C ARG A 694 -9.74 46.23 -1.78
N LYS A 695 -10.47 46.62 -2.84
CA LYS A 695 -10.64 48.04 -3.22
C LYS A 695 -11.53 48.78 -2.22
N LEU A 696 -12.58 48.13 -1.71
CA LEU A 696 -13.47 48.70 -0.69
C LEU A 696 -12.76 48.82 0.66
N ALA A 697 -11.97 47.81 1.06
CA ALA A 697 -11.16 47.85 2.27
C ALA A 697 -10.09 48.95 2.23
N LEU A 698 -9.37 49.09 1.11
CA LEU A 698 -8.39 50.17 0.92
C LEU A 698 -9.02 51.57 0.86
N ALA A 699 -10.31 51.66 0.52
CA ALA A 699 -11.07 52.91 0.52
C ALA A 699 -11.78 53.19 1.86
N GLY A 700 -11.56 52.37 2.90
CA GLY A 700 -12.18 52.56 4.23
C GLY A 700 -13.68 52.25 4.28
N ARG A 701 -14.27 51.60 3.26
CA ARG A 701 -15.71 51.29 3.20
C ARG A 701 -15.99 49.89 3.77
N ILE A 702 -15.82 49.75 5.08
CA ILE A 702 -15.72 48.46 5.79
C ILE A 702 -17.01 47.62 5.66
N ALA A 703 -18.19 48.18 5.93
CA ALA A 703 -19.46 47.44 5.82
C ALA A 703 -19.73 46.89 4.40
N GLN A 704 -19.29 47.60 3.36
CA GLN A 704 -19.43 47.13 1.98
C GLN A 704 -18.37 46.08 1.62
N ALA A 705 -17.19 46.16 2.24
CA ALA A 705 -16.16 45.14 2.09
C ALA A 705 -16.59 43.81 2.75
N GLU A 706 -17.29 43.86 3.89
CA GLU A 706 -17.86 42.68 4.55
C GLU A 706 -18.96 42.01 3.71
N LEU A 707 -19.87 42.79 3.12
CA LEU A 707 -20.89 42.28 2.19
C LEU A 707 -20.27 41.63 0.94
N ALA A 708 -19.22 42.25 0.37
CA ALA A 708 -18.48 41.68 -0.75
C ALA A 708 -17.67 40.43 -0.35
N TYR A 709 -17.26 40.33 0.92
CA TYR A 709 -16.52 39.20 1.46
C TYR A 709 -17.39 37.96 1.65
N ALA A 710 -18.66 38.11 2.02
CA ALA A 710 -19.62 37.00 2.03
C ALA A 710 -19.73 36.31 0.65
N GLY A 711 -19.79 37.09 -0.43
CA GLY A 711 -19.78 36.55 -1.80
C GLY A 711 -18.45 35.91 -2.22
N LEU A 712 -17.32 36.33 -1.64
CA LEU A 712 -16.03 35.67 -1.83
C LEU A 712 -15.99 34.30 -1.13
N ARG A 713 -16.52 34.23 0.10
CA ARG A 713 -16.61 33.01 0.92
C ARG A 713 -17.51 31.95 0.28
N ASP A 714 -18.69 32.33 -0.20
CA ASP A 714 -19.59 31.41 -0.92
C ASP A 714 -18.93 30.83 -2.19
N THR A 715 -18.21 31.67 -2.94
CA THR A 715 -17.50 31.20 -4.14
C THR A 715 -16.36 30.22 -3.78
N TYR A 716 -15.70 30.40 -2.62
CA TYR A 716 -14.67 29.50 -2.13
C TYR A 716 -15.24 28.14 -1.70
N VAL A 717 -16.34 28.12 -0.94
CA VAL A 717 -17.01 26.89 -0.49
C VAL A 717 -17.47 26.04 -1.68
N ARG A 718 -18.02 26.67 -2.72
CA ARG A 718 -18.40 25.97 -3.96
C ARG A 718 -17.19 25.43 -4.73
N LEU A 719 -16.03 26.09 -4.65
CA LEU A 719 -14.80 25.60 -5.27
C LEU A 719 -14.17 24.44 -4.49
N SER A 720 -14.31 24.41 -3.16
CA SER A 720 -13.82 23.32 -2.30
C SER A 720 -14.69 22.06 -2.34
N GLN A 721 -15.94 22.18 -2.77
CA GLN A 721 -16.88 21.04 -2.93
C GLN A 721 -16.78 20.32 -4.27
N LEU A 722 -15.92 20.75 -5.21
CA LEU A 722 -15.72 20.06 -6.48
C LEU A 722 -14.81 18.82 -6.30
N PRO A 723 -15.17 17.64 -6.86
CA PRO A 723 -14.42 16.41 -6.64
C PRO A 723 -13.16 16.41 -7.52
N LEU A 724 -12.03 16.89 -6.99
CA LEU A 724 -10.77 16.96 -7.71
C LEU A 724 -9.85 15.80 -7.27
N LYS A 725 -9.81 14.72 -8.07
CA LYS A 725 -9.07 13.46 -7.84
C LYS A 725 -7.52 13.58 -7.84
N ASP A 726 -6.92 14.77 -7.82
CA ASP A 726 -5.44 14.94 -7.85
C ASP A 726 -4.89 15.46 -6.51
N LYS A 727 -4.12 14.62 -5.79
CA LYS A 727 -3.44 14.95 -4.52
C LYS A 727 -2.57 16.22 -4.59
N LYS A 728 -2.09 16.62 -5.78
CA LYS A 728 -1.33 17.87 -5.95
C LYS A 728 -2.21 19.12 -5.94
N ILE A 729 -3.49 18.99 -6.29
CA ILE A 729 -4.46 20.09 -6.30
C ILE A 729 -4.97 20.37 -4.88
N SER A 730 -5.28 19.32 -4.10
CA SER A 730 -5.56 19.44 -2.66
C SER A 730 -4.44 20.17 -1.91
N HIS A 731 -3.18 19.87 -2.21
CA HIS A 731 -2.02 20.56 -1.63
C HIS A 731 -1.91 22.05 -2.03
N ILE A 732 -2.39 22.44 -3.22
CA ILE A 732 -2.46 23.85 -3.65
C ILE A 732 -3.57 24.58 -2.89
N PHE A 733 -4.73 23.96 -2.70
CA PHE A 733 -5.83 24.54 -1.93
C PHE A 733 -5.45 24.70 -0.44
N GLY A 734 -4.81 23.72 0.18
CA GLY A 734 -4.32 23.83 1.57
C GLY A 734 -3.25 24.92 1.77
N LYS A 735 -2.38 25.18 0.77
CA LYS A 735 -1.45 26.33 0.82
C LYS A 735 -2.13 27.69 0.62
N THR A 736 -3.25 27.69 -0.09
CA THR A 736 -4.07 28.89 -0.30
C THR A 736 -4.86 29.23 0.96
N GLU A 737 -5.32 28.23 1.69
CA GLU A 737 -5.93 28.33 3.03
C GLU A 737 -4.93 28.89 4.07
N HIS A 738 -3.67 28.45 4.05
CA HIS A 738 -2.62 29.04 4.89
C HIS A 738 -2.36 30.52 4.55
N SER A 739 -2.40 30.88 3.26
CA SER A 739 -2.25 32.27 2.81
C SER A 739 -3.48 33.12 3.17
N TYR A 740 -4.67 32.52 3.19
CA TYR A 740 -5.93 33.11 3.64
C TYR A 740 -5.88 33.43 5.15
N HIS A 741 -5.41 32.50 5.98
CA HIS A 741 -5.22 32.74 7.42
C HIS A 741 -4.19 33.84 7.71
N LEU A 742 -3.11 33.94 6.92
CA LEU A 742 -2.13 35.01 7.07
C LEU A 742 -2.68 36.40 6.71
N VAL A 743 -3.62 36.49 5.76
CA VAL A 743 -4.29 37.75 5.41
C VAL A 743 -5.33 38.14 6.46
N VAL A 744 -6.06 37.17 7.03
CA VAL A 744 -6.99 37.39 8.15
C VAL A 744 -6.23 37.85 9.40
N GLN A 745 -5.12 37.18 9.75
CA GLN A 745 -4.26 37.60 10.86
C GLN A 745 -3.61 38.97 10.62
N ALA A 746 -3.28 39.32 9.37
CA ALA A 746 -2.80 40.66 9.04
C ALA A 746 -3.91 41.72 9.14
N TYR A 747 -5.17 41.36 8.86
CA TYR A 747 -6.34 42.23 9.00
C TYR A 747 -6.66 42.49 10.48
N GLU A 748 -6.66 41.44 11.31
CA GLU A 748 -6.85 41.52 12.76
C GLU A 748 -5.72 42.31 13.45
N LYS A 749 -4.47 42.13 12.99
CA LYS A 749 -3.29 42.77 13.59
C LYS A 749 -3.12 44.25 13.21
N TYR A 750 -3.74 44.73 12.13
CA TYR A 750 -3.50 46.10 11.62
C TYR A 750 -4.71 47.04 11.65
N TYR A 751 -5.95 46.58 11.87
CA TYR A 751 -7.12 47.48 11.80
C TYR A 751 -8.10 47.43 12.98
N LEU A 752 -7.86 46.59 13.99
CA LEU A 752 -8.55 46.70 15.28
C LEU A 752 -7.57 47.17 16.36
N LYS A 753 -7.26 48.47 16.35
CA LYS A 753 -6.84 49.25 17.53
C LYS A 753 -6.70 50.74 17.20
N ALA A 754 -7.71 51.54 17.55
CA ALA A 754 -7.60 52.75 18.37
C ALA A 754 -9.01 53.39 18.54
N PRO A 755 -9.34 54.04 19.68
CA PRO A 755 -8.45 54.47 20.76
C PRO A 755 -8.91 54.05 22.18
N HIS A 756 -7.94 53.79 23.07
CA HIS A 756 -8.06 54.19 24.47
C HIS A 756 -6.93 55.17 24.77
N ALA A 757 -7.25 56.44 24.61
CA ALA A 757 -6.45 57.57 25.03
C ALA A 757 -6.59 57.72 26.55
N ALA A 758 -5.63 57.17 27.31
CA ALA A 758 -5.43 57.53 28.72
C ALA A 758 -4.02 57.20 29.28
N PHE A 759 -3.08 56.68 28.48
CA PHE A 759 -1.77 56.24 29.03
C PHE A 759 -0.52 56.87 28.39
N ASP A 760 -0.66 57.58 27.26
CA ASP A 760 0.47 58.12 26.50
C ASP A 760 0.83 59.59 26.80
N SER A 761 0.06 60.26 27.67
CA SER A 761 0.37 61.63 28.11
C SER A 761 1.32 61.69 29.31
N LEU A 762 1.55 60.57 30.03
CA LEU A 762 2.37 60.55 31.24
C LEU A 762 3.76 59.93 31.02
N ALA A 763 3.89 59.00 30.06
CA ALA A 763 5.18 58.36 29.75
C ALA A 763 6.12 59.25 28.90
N LYS A 764 5.56 60.19 28.12
CA LYS A 764 6.32 61.12 27.27
C LYS A 764 6.92 62.31 28.01
N GLU A 765 6.45 62.59 29.22
CA GLU A 765 7.03 63.59 30.13
C GLU A 765 8.20 63.02 30.94
N ILE A 766 8.21 61.71 31.19
CA ILE A 766 9.24 61.04 31.99
C ILE A 766 10.46 60.62 31.14
N TYR A 767 10.28 60.30 29.86
CA TYR A 767 11.38 59.83 29.01
C TYR A 767 12.26 60.94 28.41
N ASN A 768 11.75 62.18 28.32
CA ASN A 768 12.54 63.33 27.86
C ASN A 768 13.35 64.00 28.98
N ASN A 769 13.15 63.54 30.22
CA ASN A 769 13.82 63.86 31.47
C ASN A 769 15.35 63.91 31.52
N VAL A 770 16.03 62.82 31.12
CA VAL A 770 17.42 62.60 31.55
C VAL A 770 18.17 61.66 30.61
N LYS A 771 19.06 62.24 29.80
CA LYS A 771 20.30 61.60 29.36
C LYS A 771 21.48 62.43 29.87
N ALA A 772 22.48 61.71 30.38
CA ALA A 772 23.84 62.14 30.73
C ALA A 772 23.98 63.04 31.97
N ASP A 773 24.16 62.42 33.15
CA ASP A 773 25.48 62.25 33.79
C ASP A 773 25.33 61.55 35.16
N ASP A 774 26.38 60.84 35.58
CA ASP A 774 26.61 60.25 36.92
C ASP A 774 25.83 59.00 37.41
N PHE A 775 26.19 57.87 36.81
CA PHE A 775 26.03 56.51 37.36
C PHE A 775 26.81 56.28 38.69
N ALA A 776 27.66 57.23 39.11
CA ALA A 776 28.44 57.16 40.35
C ALA A 776 27.62 57.39 41.63
N LYS A 777 26.42 58.00 41.53
CA LYS A 777 25.55 58.28 42.70
C LYS A 777 24.53 57.17 42.98
N ALA A 778 24.12 56.41 41.96
CA ALA A 778 23.22 55.25 42.10
C ALA A 778 23.92 54.05 42.77
N LYS A 779 25.23 53.88 42.51
CA LYS A 779 26.13 52.90 43.15
C LYS A 779 26.29 53.14 44.67
N SER A 780 25.96 54.33 45.18
CA SER A 780 26.03 54.67 46.61
C SER A 780 24.76 54.31 47.39
N ASN A 781 23.58 54.36 46.74
CA ASN A 781 22.29 54.11 47.40
C ASN A 781 21.86 52.64 47.36
N TYR A 782 22.29 51.87 46.36
CA TYR A 782 22.09 50.41 46.32
C TYR A 782 22.89 49.69 47.44
N ASN A 783 24.08 50.19 47.76
CA ASN A 783 24.91 49.70 48.87
C ASN A 783 24.39 50.10 50.27
N LYS A 784 23.38 50.99 50.36
CA LYS A 784 22.66 51.32 51.60
C LYS A 784 21.41 50.46 51.80
N LEU A 785 20.77 50.01 50.71
CA LEU A 785 19.64 49.06 50.77
C LEU A 785 20.08 47.62 51.08
N LEU A 786 21.29 47.21 50.67
CA LEU A 786 21.89 45.92 51.07
C LEU A 786 22.22 45.83 52.57
N LYS A 787 22.26 46.98 53.28
CA LYS A 787 22.54 47.09 54.72
C LYS A 787 21.29 47.11 55.61
N LEU A 788 20.09 47.05 55.04
CA LEU A 788 18.82 47.15 55.79
C LEU A 788 17.97 45.87 55.75
N TYR A 789 18.26 44.92 54.85
CA TYR A 789 17.51 43.66 54.75
C TYR A 789 18.05 42.55 55.67
N HIS A 790 19.09 42.84 56.46
CA HIS A 790 19.71 41.89 57.39
C HIS A 790 19.75 42.39 58.85
N SER A 791 18.68 43.05 59.30
CA SER A 791 18.54 43.35 60.72
C SER A 791 17.10 43.15 61.19
N ILE A 792 16.90 42.04 61.92
CA ILE A 792 15.95 41.83 63.04
C ILE A 792 14.52 41.46 62.57
N SER A 793 13.93 40.32 62.97
CA SER A 793 13.71 39.81 64.35
C SER A 793 13.75 38.26 64.44
N GLU A 794 14.58 37.61 65.28
CA GLU A 794 14.38 37.25 66.72
C GLU A 794 13.33 36.13 66.94
N LEU A 795 13.49 35.01 67.69
CA LEU A 795 14.38 34.47 68.76
C LEU A 795 14.47 32.92 68.57
N ALA A 796 15.52 32.15 68.93
CA ALA A 796 16.01 31.87 70.28
C ALA A 796 17.40 31.17 70.27
N ILE A 797 18.05 31.17 71.43
CA ILE A 797 19.46 30.89 71.73
C ILE A 797 19.78 29.38 71.88
N SER A 798 20.90 28.88 71.33
CA SER A 798 21.99 28.16 72.06
C SER A 798 23.02 27.45 71.15
N LYS A 799 24.22 27.20 71.69
CA LYS A 799 25.39 26.44 71.16
C LYS A 799 26.38 27.13 70.19
N SER A 800 26.17 28.40 69.80
CA SER A 800 27.05 29.09 68.82
C SER A 800 28.34 29.71 69.34
N GLN A 801 28.61 29.73 70.65
CA GLN A 801 29.82 30.39 71.19
C GLN A 801 31.02 29.45 71.40
N ILE A 802 30.83 28.14 71.25
CA ILE A 802 31.92 27.15 71.43
C ILE A 802 32.55 26.73 70.09
N GLU A 803 31.79 26.73 68.99
CA GLU A 803 32.30 26.39 67.65
C GLU A 803 33.02 27.57 66.95
N SER A 804 32.82 28.80 67.44
CA SER A 804 33.42 30.03 66.91
C SER A 804 34.94 30.14 67.07
N HIS A 805 35.56 29.35 67.97
CA HIS A 805 37.02 29.34 68.13
C HIS A 805 37.73 28.27 67.30
N TYR A 806 37.02 27.25 66.82
CA TYR A 806 37.60 26.24 65.92
C TYR A 806 37.58 26.73 64.45
N ALA A 807 36.56 27.50 64.07
CA ALA A 807 36.42 28.04 62.71
C ALA A 807 37.33 29.23 62.36
N GLN A 808 37.92 29.91 63.35
CA GLN A 808 38.84 31.04 63.11
C GLN A 808 40.25 30.59 62.72
N THR A 809 40.69 29.41 63.16
CA THR A 809 42.00 28.85 62.82
C THR A 809 42.03 28.26 61.39
N GLN A 810 40.89 27.78 60.90
CA GLN A 810 40.76 27.20 59.56
C GLN A 810 40.69 28.28 58.45
N LYS A 811 40.11 29.45 58.74
CA LYS A 811 40.02 30.59 57.80
C LYS A 811 41.36 31.27 57.48
N VAL A 812 42.37 31.14 58.33
CA VAL A 812 43.71 31.70 58.07
C VAL A 812 44.49 30.81 57.09
N TYR A 813 44.25 29.49 57.11
CA TYR A 813 44.87 28.55 56.17
C TYR A 813 44.29 28.68 54.75
N GLU A 814 42.97 28.86 54.64
CA GLU A 814 42.27 29.03 53.35
C GLU A 814 42.64 30.35 52.64
N HIS A 815 42.99 31.42 53.38
CA HIS A 815 43.33 32.71 52.78
C HIS A 815 44.74 32.77 52.15
N ILE A 816 45.67 31.94 52.62
CA ILE A 816 47.04 31.84 52.08
C ILE A 816 47.04 31.00 50.79
N GLU A 817 46.20 29.96 50.73
CA GLU A 817 46.07 29.09 49.56
C GLU A 817 45.40 29.80 48.37
N ASP A 818 44.38 30.63 48.63
CA ASP A 818 43.66 31.38 47.59
C ASP A 818 44.51 32.47 46.90
N SER A 819 45.43 33.14 47.63
CA SER A 819 46.28 34.20 47.06
C SER A 819 47.37 33.63 46.12
N TYR A 820 47.89 32.44 46.42
CA TYR A 820 48.89 31.76 45.60
C TYR A 820 48.26 31.15 44.33
N LEU A 821 47.07 30.55 44.47
CA LEU A 821 46.34 29.96 43.36
C LEU A 821 45.86 31.03 42.36
N HIS A 822 45.45 32.20 42.84
CA HIS A 822 44.98 33.30 41.99
C HIS A 822 46.06 33.83 41.02
N ASN A 823 47.31 33.93 41.48
CA ASN A 823 48.43 34.38 40.64
C ASN A 823 48.79 33.35 39.55
N ILE A 824 48.74 32.05 39.86
CA ILE A 824 49.04 30.98 38.90
C ILE A 824 47.94 30.91 37.82
N VAL A 825 46.68 30.98 38.22
CA VAL A 825 45.53 30.95 37.30
C VAL A 825 45.53 32.19 36.38
N SER A 826 45.86 33.37 36.91
CA SER A 826 45.97 34.61 36.11
C SER A 826 47.06 34.50 35.04
N LYS A 827 48.25 34.00 35.39
CA LYS A 827 49.36 33.80 34.45
C LYS A 827 49.02 32.78 33.36
N LYS A 828 48.41 31.65 33.72
CA LYS A 828 48.00 30.61 32.76
C LYS A 828 46.87 31.07 31.84
N THR A 829 45.98 31.94 32.33
CA THR A 829 44.93 32.55 31.50
C THR A 829 45.52 33.48 30.44
N ALA A 830 46.56 34.24 30.78
CA ALA A 830 47.27 35.09 29.82
C ALA A 830 48.00 34.27 28.73
N GLU A 831 48.68 33.18 29.11
CA GLU A 831 49.31 32.24 28.16
C GLU A 831 48.27 31.63 27.19
N PHE A 832 47.15 31.16 27.72
CA PHE A 832 46.06 30.58 26.92
C PHE A 832 45.53 31.57 25.88
N ASN A 833 45.24 32.82 26.29
CA ASN A 833 44.77 33.85 25.38
C ASN A 833 45.81 34.27 24.32
N SER A 834 47.09 34.25 24.66
CA SER A 834 48.18 34.52 23.72
C SER A 834 48.22 33.48 22.59
N HIS A 835 48.15 32.19 22.93
CA HIS A 835 48.11 31.11 21.94
C HIS A 835 46.88 31.17 21.02
N ILE A 836 45.72 31.55 21.57
CA ILE A 836 44.51 31.78 20.75
C ILE A 836 44.75 32.90 19.71
N LYS A 837 45.40 33.99 20.12
CA LYS A 837 45.70 35.13 19.23
C LYS A 837 46.69 34.73 18.13
N GLU A 838 47.70 33.92 18.45
CA GLU A 838 48.65 33.37 17.46
C GLU A 838 47.94 32.48 16.43
N ILE A 839 47.07 31.57 16.87
CA ILE A 839 46.32 30.67 15.97
C ILE A 839 45.42 31.49 15.04
N LYS A 840 44.69 32.47 15.57
CA LYS A 840 43.84 33.36 14.75
C LYS A 840 44.67 34.15 13.72
N LYS A 841 45.84 34.66 14.11
CA LYS A 841 46.74 35.40 13.19
C LYS A 841 47.36 34.50 12.13
N ALA A 842 47.64 33.24 12.44
CA ALA A 842 48.16 32.25 11.49
C ALA A 842 47.08 31.81 10.49
N LEU A 843 45.86 31.52 10.98
CA LEU A 843 44.71 31.19 10.13
C LEU A 843 44.33 32.34 9.18
N HIS A 844 44.40 33.59 9.65
CA HIS A 844 44.12 34.75 8.79
C HIS A 844 45.16 34.93 7.67
N ARG A 845 46.42 34.52 7.91
CA ARG A 845 47.51 34.55 6.92
C ARG A 845 47.59 33.28 6.07
N HIS A 846 46.63 32.37 6.20
CA HIS A 846 46.59 31.10 5.50
C HIS A 846 47.75 30.13 5.80
N ASP A 847 48.49 30.34 6.89
CA ASP A 847 49.65 29.54 7.31
C ASP A 847 49.25 28.44 8.32
N TYR A 848 48.89 27.28 7.76
CA TYR A 848 48.39 26.15 8.56
C TYR A 848 49.48 25.50 9.43
N ALA A 849 50.75 25.54 9.00
CA ALA A 849 51.84 24.97 9.78
C ALA A 849 52.04 25.74 11.08
N SER A 850 52.07 27.07 11.01
CA SER A 850 52.14 27.93 12.19
C SER A 850 50.89 27.81 13.07
N ALA A 851 49.69 27.72 12.48
CA ALA A 851 48.46 27.54 13.25
C ALA A 851 48.44 26.20 14.01
N LYS A 852 48.93 25.12 13.39
CA LYS A 852 49.05 23.79 14.01
C LYS A 852 50.08 23.77 15.14
N SER A 853 51.21 24.47 14.96
CA SER A 853 52.24 24.61 16.00
C SER A 853 51.70 25.36 17.23
N ALA A 854 51.03 26.50 17.02
CA ALA A 854 50.41 27.26 18.11
C ALA A 854 49.26 26.50 18.78
N TYR A 855 48.49 25.69 18.04
CA TYR A 855 47.45 24.82 18.59
C TYR A 855 47.99 23.74 19.52
N LYS A 856 49.18 23.16 19.22
CA LYS A 856 49.84 22.22 20.14
C LYS A 856 50.20 22.88 21.48
N LYS A 857 50.67 24.13 21.45
CA LYS A 857 50.96 24.90 22.68
C LYS A 857 49.69 25.20 23.47
N LEU A 858 48.61 25.57 22.78
CA LEU A 858 47.29 25.77 23.39
C LEU A 858 46.77 24.51 24.11
N LEU A 859 47.01 23.32 23.55
CA LEU A 859 46.60 22.05 24.14
C LEU A 859 47.26 21.80 25.49
N VAL A 860 48.56 22.05 25.61
CA VAL A 860 49.29 21.91 26.87
C VAL A 860 48.74 22.86 27.94
N THR A 861 48.44 24.10 27.56
CA THR A 861 47.82 25.06 28.50
C THR A 861 46.40 24.67 28.86
N TYR A 862 45.64 24.07 27.92
CA TYR A 862 44.27 23.60 28.13
C TYR A 862 44.19 22.41 29.09
N ASP A 863 45.10 21.44 28.95
CA ASP A 863 45.13 20.24 29.79
C ASP A 863 45.42 20.59 31.25
N TRP A 864 46.39 21.48 31.50
CA TRP A 864 46.66 22.04 32.84
C TRP A 864 45.41 22.61 33.50
N PHE A 865 44.59 23.26 32.69
CA PHE A 865 43.39 23.97 33.09
C PHE A 865 42.22 23.01 33.39
N ASN A 866 42.14 21.91 32.64
CA ASN A 866 41.18 20.83 32.84
C ASN A 866 41.48 20.02 34.11
N ASP A 867 42.76 19.79 34.41
CA ASP A 867 43.19 19.04 35.59
C ASP A 867 42.93 19.82 36.91
N ASN A 868 42.86 21.15 36.85
CA ASN A 868 42.67 22.03 38.02
C ASN A 868 41.24 22.59 38.19
N LYS A 869 40.22 22.01 37.53
CA LYS A 869 38.77 22.27 37.73
C LYS A 869 38.24 23.73 37.64
N HIS A 870 39.00 24.71 37.15
CA HIS A 870 38.55 26.11 37.03
C HIS A 870 37.88 26.41 35.67
N PHE A 871 36.69 25.88 35.34
CA PHE A 871 36.42 25.59 33.92
C PHE A 871 35.00 25.80 33.34
N ASP A 872 34.72 26.99 32.76
CA ASP A 872 33.62 27.15 31.78
C ASP A 872 33.98 27.95 30.51
N LYS A 873 34.63 29.13 30.63
CA LYS A 873 34.90 29.99 29.47
C LYS A 873 35.98 29.45 28.51
N SER A 874 37.01 28.77 29.03
CA SER A 874 38.15 28.28 28.23
C SER A 874 37.79 27.06 27.36
N LYS A 875 36.82 26.24 27.81
CA LYS A 875 36.31 25.07 27.07
C LYS A 875 35.64 25.47 25.75
N LYS A 876 34.82 26.53 25.79
CA LYS A 876 34.16 27.06 24.58
C LYS A 876 35.18 27.60 23.57
N ALA A 877 36.15 28.40 24.04
CA ALA A 877 37.16 28.99 23.16
C ALA A 877 38.08 27.94 22.50
N TYR A 878 38.46 26.88 23.22
CA TYR A 878 39.21 25.75 22.67
C TYR A 878 38.41 25.02 21.59
N GLN A 879 37.13 24.75 21.86
CA GLN A 879 36.27 24.02 20.93
C GLN A 879 36.01 24.82 19.65
N ASP A 880 35.77 26.13 19.76
CA ASP A 880 35.62 27.03 18.61
C ASP A 880 36.87 27.02 17.71
N ILE A 881 38.08 26.95 18.29
CA ILE A 881 39.34 26.93 17.53
C ILE A 881 39.56 25.58 16.86
N LYS A 882 39.27 24.49 17.56
CA LYS A 882 39.35 23.13 17.02
C LYS A 882 38.44 22.96 15.80
N ASP A 883 37.22 23.51 15.88
CA ASP A 883 36.25 23.47 14.79
C ASP A 883 36.68 24.36 13.61
N ASN A 884 37.24 25.54 13.88
CA ASN A 884 37.77 26.41 12.82
C ASN A 884 38.97 25.81 12.07
N LEU A 885 39.91 25.15 12.78
CA LEU A 885 41.04 24.45 12.17
C LEU A 885 40.59 23.28 11.29
N LYS A 886 39.54 22.57 11.71
CA LYS A 886 38.91 21.50 10.93
C LYS A 886 38.31 22.05 9.64
N HIS A 887 37.52 23.12 9.72
CA HIS A 887 36.91 23.75 8.54
C HIS A 887 37.95 24.34 7.57
N TYR A 888 39.04 24.90 8.07
CA TYR A 888 40.10 25.47 7.22
C TYR A 888 40.81 24.39 6.39
N LYS A 889 41.13 23.24 6.99
CA LYS A 889 41.73 22.09 6.28
C LYS A 889 40.81 21.54 5.19
N GLU A 890 39.50 21.56 5.40
CA GLU A 890 38.50 21.14 4.41
C GLU A 890 38.38 22.14 3.24
N ARG A 891 38.55 23.44 3.50
CA ARG A 891 38.50 24.51 2.47
C ARG A 891 39.61 24.39 1.42
N VAL A 892 40.84 24.08 1.84
CA VAL A 892 42.01 23.92 0.93
C VAL A 892 41.85 22.71 -0.01
N LYS A 893 41.10 21.67 0.41
CA LYS A 893 40.81 20.52 -0.44
C LYS A 893 39.76 20.81 -1.53
N LEU A 894 38.84 21.75 -1.26
CA LEU A 894 37.76 22.13 -2.18
C LEU A 894 38.24 22.95 -3.39
N GLU A 895 39.30 23.75 -3.24
CA GLU A 895 39.81 24.58 -4.34
C GLU A 895 40.28 23.74 -5.54
N LYS A 896 40.82 22.53 -5.29
CA LYS A 896 41.22 21.59 -6.36
C LYS A 896 40.03 20.99 -7.15
N PHE A 897 38.83 20.95 -6.56
CA PHE A 897 37.61 20.49 -7.23
C PHE A 897 36.94 21.59 -8.05
N ALA A 898 37.06 22.84 -7.60
CA ALA A 898 36.47 23.99 -8.26
C ALA A 898 37.03 24.18 -9.69
N ASP A 899 38.31 23.89 -9.91
CA ASP A 899 38.95 24.03 -11.22
C ASP A 899 38.42 23.04 -12.25
N ALA A 900 38.24 21.76 -11.89
CA ALA A 900 37.68 20.76 -12.79
C ALA A 900 36.22 21.07 -13.17
N LEU A 901 35.42 21.53 -12.20
CA LEU A 901 34.04 21.99 -12.44
C LEU A 901 33.99 23.23 -13.34
N LYS A 902 34.95 24.16 -13.18
CA LYS A 902 35.06 25.37 -14.01
C LYS A 902 35.41 25.02 -15.45
N GLN A 903 36.33 24.08 -15.67
CA GLN A 903 36.68 23.60 -17.01
C GLN A 903 35.50 22.93 -17.70
N LEU A 904 34.76 22.04 -17.01
CA LEU A 904 33.57 21.40 -17.56
C LEU A 904 32.48 22.42 -17.91
N ASN A 905 32.20 23.36 -17.00
CA ASN A 905 31.20 24.39 -17.26
C ASN A 905 31.58 25.32 -18.43
N ASN A 906 32.87 25.64 -18.59
CA ASN A 906 33.35 26.42 -19.73
C ASN A 906 33.20 25.65 -21.05
N ALA A 907 33.58 24.37 -21.09
CA ALA A 907 33.42 23.54 -22.28
C ALA A 907 31.95 23.41 -22.69
N VAL A 908 31.04 23.14 -21.74
CA VAL A 908 29.59 23.09 -21.98
C VAL A 908 29.03 24.44 -22.44
N ARG A 909 29.53 25.56 -21.90
CA ARG A 909 29.08 26.89 -22.32
C ARG A 909 29.52 27.25 -23.73
N ASN A 910 30.67 26.74 -24.16
CA ASN A 910 31.26 27.00 -25.47
C ASN A 910 30.84 25.96 -26.54
N ASN A 911 29.96 25.01 -26.21
CA ASN A 911 29.58 23.87 -27.04
C ASN A 911 30.77 22.99 -27.51
N ASP A 912 31.85 22.92 -26.72
CA ASP A 912 33.01 22.07 -26.98
C ASP A 912 32.78 20.67 -26.39
N ILE A 913 32.37 19.71 -27.24
CA ILE A 913 31.94 18.38 -26.82
C ILE A 913 33.11 17.53 -26.32
N GLU A 914 34.24 17.56 -27.01
CA GLU A 914 35.41 16.77 -26.63
C GLU A 914 36.11 17.36 -25.41
N GLY A 915 36.15 18.70 -25.30
CA GLY A 915 36.55 19.37 -24.06
C GLY A 915 35.65 19.03 -22.87
N ALA A 916 34.32 18.95 -23.08
CA ALA A 916 33.37 18.59 -22.04
C ALA A 916 33.53 17.12 -21.61
N LYS A 917 33.73 16.19 -22.55
CA LYS A 917 34.00 14.78 -22.25
C LYS A 917 35.28 14.61 -21.42
N LYS A 918 36.37 15.28 -21.83
CA LYS A 918 37.65 15.22 -21.12
C LYS A 918 37.56 15.81 -19.71
N ALA A 919 36.98 17.01 -19.57
CA ALA A 919 36.80 17.66 -18.28
C ALA A 919 35.88 16.86 -17.35
N TYR A 920 34.87 16.21 -17.91
CA TYR A 920 33.98 15.32 -17.17
C TYR A 920 34.69 14.06 -16.67
N ALA A 921 35.50 13.40 -17.51
CA ALA A 921 36.29 12.24 -17.10
C ALA A 921 37.28 12.59 -15.96
N GLU A 922 37.92 13.75 -16.05
CA GLU A 922 38.81 14.25 -15.00
C GLU A 922 38.05 14.56 -13.70
N LEU A 923 36.86 15.16 -13.79
CA LEU A 923 35.99 15.42 -12.64
C LEU A 923 35.57 14.12 -11.95
N VAL A 924 35.16 13.09 -12.71
CA VAL A 924 34.77 11.78 -12.18
C VAL A 924 35.95 11.09 -11.50
N SER A 925 37.15 11.13 -12.10
CA SER A 925 38.37 10.56 -11.54
C SER A 925 38.74 11.22 -10.20
N LYS A 926 38.77 12.55 -10.14
CA LYS A 926 39.04 13.31 -8.90
C LYS A 926 37.98 13.05 -7.84
N TYR A 927 36.71 12.95 -8.25
CA TYR A 927 35.60 12.64 -7.35
C TYR A 927 35.70 11.24 -6.74
N LYS A 928 36.10 10.23 -7.53
CA LYS A 928 36.34 8.86 -7.06
C LYS A 928 37.45 8.82 -5.99
N ALA A 929 38.58 9.48 -6.25
CA ALA A 929 39.68 9.59 -5.28
C ALA A 929 39.27 10.30 -3.97
N PHE A 930 38.34 11.27 -4.03
CA PHE A 930 37.83 11.98 -2.85
C PHE A 930 36.84 11.15 -2.02
N ILE A 931 36.04 10.28 -2.66
CA ILE A 931 35.16 9.34 -1.95
C ILE A 931 35.97 8.35 -1.12
N ASP A 932 37.10 7.88 -1.65
CA ASP A 932 37.95 6.90 -0.96
C ASP A 932 38.61 7.47 0.33
N GLU A 933 38.77 8.80 0.45
CA GLU A 933 39.36 9.45 1.63
C GLU A 933 38.40 9.62 2.84
N LYS A 934 37.13 9.19 2.77
CA LYS A 934 36.12 9.17 3.85
C LYS A 934 36.13 10.40 4.79
N LYS A 935 35.44 11.49 4.43
CA LYS A 935 34.78 12.44 5.38
C LYS A 935 34.04 13.58 4.66
N GLY A 936 32.72 13.67 4.86
CA GLY A 936 31.97 14.94 4.71
C GLY A 936 30.60 14.88 4.01
N HIS A 937 29.55 14.34 4.67
CA HIS A 937 28.18 14.18 4.13
C HIS A 937 27.55 15.44 3.50
N GLU A 938 27.79 16.63 4.08
CA GLU A 938 27.13 17.87 3.64
C GLU A 938 27.71 18.45 2.34
N LEU A 939 28.98 18.17 2.07
CA LEU A 939 29.70 18.67 0.89
C LEU A 939 29.35 17.86 -0.37
N TYR A 940 29.10 16.55 -0.20
CA TYR A 940 28.73 15.65 -1.29
C TYR A 940 27.43 16.07 -1.97
N GLY A 941 26.41 16.47 -1.21
CA GLY A 941 25.13 16.92 -1.77
C GLY A 941 25.27 18.16 -2.67
N LYS A 942 26.17 19.09 -2.32
CA LYS A 942 26.42 20.32 -3.10
C LYS A 942 27.19 20.03 -4.40
N VAL A 943 28.21 19.17 -4.34
CA VAL A 943 28.98 18.74 -5.52
C VAL A 943 28.09 17.93 -6.48
N PHE A 944 27.28 17.02 -5.94
CA PHE A 944 26.37 16.18 -6.72
C PHE A 944 25.27 16.99 -7.42
N ALA A 945 24.68 17.97 -6.73
CA ALA A 945 23.70 18.87 -7.34
C ALA A 945 24.29 19.71 -8.50
N ALA A 946 25.54 20.17 -8.35
CA ALA A 946 26.24 20.90 -9.41
C ALA A 946 26.54 19.99 -10.62
N TYR A 947 26.97 18.76 -10.36
CA TYR A 947 27.19 17.74 -11.38
C TYR A 947 25.92 17.42 -12.17
N ARG A 948 24.79 17.13 -11.49
CA ARG A 948 23.49 16.81 -12.14
C ARG A 948 23.01 17.94 -13.06
N LYS A 949 23.21 19.19 -12.64
CA LYS A 949 22.85 20.38 -13.40
C LYS A 949 23.71 20.54 -14.66
N LEU A 950 25.00 20.25 -14.59
CA LEU A 950 25.91 20.29 -15.75
C LEU A 950 25.66 19.13 -16.72
N TYR A 951 25.40 17.92 -16.19
CA TYR A 951 25.02 16.75 -17.00
C TYR A 951 23.75 17.00 -17.82
N THR A 952 22.71 17.56 -17.19
CA THR A 952 21.46 17.91 -17.89
C THR A 952 21.70 18.89 -19.05
N ARG A 953 22.66 19.82 -18.89
CA ARG A 953 23.03 20.77 -19.96
C ARG A 953 23.81 20.09 -21.08
N TYR A 954 24.71 19.17 -20.75
CA TYR A 954 25.46 18.37 -21.73
C TYR A 954 24.53 17.52 -22.60
N VAL A 955 23.56 16.80 -22.01
CA VAL A 955 22.56 16.02 -22.76
C VAL A 955 21.72 16.92 -23.66
N LYS A 956 21.29 18.09 -23.15
CA LYS A 956 20.53 19.06 -23.95
C LYS A 956 21.34 19.61 -25.13
N MET A 957 22.64 19.80 -24.97
CA MET A 957 23.55 20.23 -26.04
C MET A 957 23.64 19.16 -27.14
N LEU A 958 23.82 17.89 -26.78
CA LEU A 958 23.83 16.78 -27.75
C LEU A 958 22.50 16.66 -28.51
N TYR A 959 21.38 16.79 -27.80
CA TYR A 959 20.04 16.78 -28.41
C TYR A 959 19.86 17.91 -29.43
N ASN A 960 20.28 19.14 -29.09
CA ASN A 960 20.14 20.30 -29.98
C ASN A 960 21.00 20.19 -31.26
N GLN A 961 22.19 19.58 -31.17
CA GLN A 961 23.04 19.35 -32.34
C GLN A 961 22.36 18.39 -33.32
N GLN A 962 21.75 17.32 -32.81
CA GLN A 962 21.04 16.36 -33.63
C GLN A 962 19.74 16.91 -34.21
N LEU A 963 19.02 17.74 -33.45
CA LEU A 963 17.84 18.45 -33.94
C LEU A 963 18.17 19.38 -35.13
N THR A 964 19.36 19.99 -35.11
CA THR A 964 19.83 20.83 -36.23
C THR A 964 20.07 19.99 -37.50
N LYS A 965 20.66 18.80 -37.37
CA LYS A 965 20.83 17.86 -38.49
C LYS A 965 19.50 17.37 -39.04
N PHE A 966 18.56 17.03 -38.15
CA PHE A 966 17.20 16.61 -38.52
C PHE A 966 16.48 17.70 -39.32
N ASN A 967 16.55 18.95 -38.87
CA ASN A 967 15.94 20.08 -39.57
C ASN A 967 16.54 20.33 -40.96
N SER A 968 17.86 20.11 -41.13
CA SER A 968 18.51 20.21 -42.43
C SER A 968 17.97 19.18 -43.44
N CYS A 969 17.84 17.92 -43.04
CA CYS A 969 17.28 16.88 -43.90
C CYS A 969 15.79 17.08 -44.19
N ASN A 970 15.03 17.59 -43.22
CA ASN A 970 13.61 17.86 -43.42
C ASN A 970 13.40 18.98 -44.46
N ASN A 971 14.26 20.00 -44.47
CA ASN A 971 14.24 21.04 -45.50
C ASN A 971 14.58 20.49 -46.89
N GLU A 972 15.51 19.55 -46.99
CA GLU A 972 15.85 18.86 -48.26
C GLU A 972 14.65 18.07 -48.81
N ILE A 973 13.93 17.34 -47.95
CA ILE A 973 12.70 16.62 -48.34
C ILE A 973 11.63 17.60 -48.83
N ILE A 974 11.44 18.73 -48.14
CA ILE A 974 10.48 19.77 -48.56
C ILE A 974 10.86 20.36 -49.93
N GLU A 975 12.16 20.58 -50.18
CA GLU A 975 12.68 21.04 -51.47
C GLU A 975 12.44 20.02 -52.61
N LEU A 976 12.69 18.73 -52.35
CA LEU A 976 12.43 17.65 -53.30
C LEU A 976 10.93 17.49 -53.61
N LEU A 977 10.07 17.64 -52.60
CA LEU A 977 8.62 17.62 -52.78
C LEU A 977 8.13 18.83 -53.59
N ARG A 978 8.68 20.02 -53.37
CA ARG A 978 8.37 21.21 -54.18
C ARG A 978 8.76 21.05 -55.65
N LYS A 979 9.82 20.29 -55.94
CA LYS A 979 10.26 19.96 -57.30
C LYS A 979 9.50 18.77 -57.91
N HIS A 980 8.43 18.29 -57.26
CA HIS A 980 7.64 17.13 -57.66
C HIS A 980 8.44 15.81 -57.82
N GLN A 981 9.60 15.69 -57.17
CA GLN A 981 10.45 14.49 -57.22
C GLN A 981 10.07 13.49 -56.13
N ILE A 982 8.83 12.97 -56.19
CA ILE A 982 8.19 12.20 -55.11
C ILE A 982 8.99 10.93 -54.75
N ALA A 983 9.55 10.22 -55.74
CA ALA A 983 10.37 9.03 -55.49
C ALA A 983 11.63 9.35 -54.66
N LYS A 984 12.36 10.41 -55.03
CA LYS A 984 13.56 10.86 -54.31
C LYS A 984 13.23 11.39 -52.91
N ALA A 985 12.11 12.10 -52.76
CA ALA A 985 11.64 12.54 -51.46
C ALA A 985 11.28 11.36 -50.53
N LYS A 986 10.69 10.29 -51.09
CA LYS A 986 10.35 9.07 -50.35
C LYS A 986 11.61 8.32 -49.88
N ASP A 987 12.63 8.25 -50.71
CA ASP A 987 13.90 7.62 -50.34
C ASP A 987 14.70 8.46 -49.35
N ALA A 988 14.74 9.79 -49.52
CA ALA A 988 15.30 10.71 -48.53
C ALA A 988 14.58 10.62 -47.18
N TYR A 989 13.25 10.49 -47.17
CA TYR A 989 12.48 10.28 -45.95
C TYR A 989 12.78 8.93 -45.28
N ARG A 990 12.92 7.85 -46.05
CA ARG A 990 13.31 6.52 -45.52
C ARG A 990 14.70 6.56 -44.89
N SER A 991 15.66 7.22 -45.55
CA SER A 991 17.01 7.42 -45.03
C SER A 991 16.99 8.27 -43.75
N LEU A 992 16.24 9.38 -43.74
CA LEU A 992 16.05 10.22 -42.54
C LEU A 992 15.43 9.43 -41.38
N ARG A 993 14.42 8.60 -41.66
CA ARG A 993 13.78 7.75 -40.64
C ARG A 993 14.76 6.71 -40.08
N GLN A 994 15.56 6.06 -40.92
CA GLN A 994 16.58 5.12 -40.45
C GLN A 994 17.69 5.82 -39.64
N SER A 995 18.17 6.98 -40.09
CA SER A 995 19.13 7.79 -39.32
C SER A 995 18.54 8.28 -37.99
N TYR A 996 17.26 8.63 -37.96
CA TYR A 996 16.56 9.04 -36.74
C TYR A 996 16.39 7.88 -35.75
N LEU A 997 16.00 6.69 -36.23
CA LEU A 997 15.88 5.50 -35.40
C LEU A 997 17.24 5.03 -34.87
N SER A 998 18.28 5.03 -35.70
CA SER A 998 19.65 4.73 -35.27
C SER A 998 20.18 5.74 -34.26
N MET A 999 19.83 7.02 -34.42
CA MET A 999 20.20 8.08 -33.48
C MET A 999 19.49 7.95 -32.13
N ILE A 1000 18.19 7.60 -32.12
CA ILE A 1000 17.47 7.29 -30.89
C ILE A 1000 18.13 6.08 -30.21
N ASP A 1001 18.43 5.03 -30.96
CA ASP A 1001 19.04 3.82 -30.40
C ASP A 1001 20.44 4.10 -29.80
N LEU A 1002 21.26 4.92 -30.47
CA LEU A 1002 22.56 5.36 -29.92
C LEU A 1002 22.41 6.27 -28.70
N ALA A 1003 21.49 7.24 -28.74
CA ALA A 1003 21.26 8.14 -27.61
C ALA A 1003 20.66 7.40 -26.40
N VAL A 1004 19.80 6.41 -26.64
CA VAL A 1004 19.23 5.53 -25.61
C VAL A 1004 20.32 4.65 -25.02
N LYS A 1005 21.13 3.96 -25.84
CA LYS A 1005 22.25 3.14 -25.36
C LYS A 1005 23.29 3.93 -24.57
N ASP A 1006 23.65 5.13 -25.02
CA ASP A 1006 24.57 6.01 -24.29
C ASP A 1006 23.95 6.50 -22.98
N VAL A 1007 22.67 6.88 -22.97
CA VAL A 1007 21.96 7.30 -21.76
C VAL A 1007 21.77 6.13 -20.79
N GLU A 1008 21.47 4.93 -21.26
CA GLU A 1008 21.32 3.72 -20.45
C GLU A 1008 22.66 3.31 -19.82
N SER A 1009 23.74 3.25 -20.62
CA SER A 1009 25.10 2.95 -20.14
C SER A 1009 25.58 3.98 -19.11
N LEU A 1010 25.29 5.27 -19.31
CA LEU A 1010 25.61 6.32 -18.35
C LEU A 1010 24.71 6.29 -17.11
N THR A 1011 23.42 6.02 -17.26
CA THR A 1011 22.45 5.92 -16.15
C THR A 1011 22.80 4.71 -15.28
N GLU A 1012 23.19 3.61 -15.88
CA GLU A 1012 23.66 2.42 -15.18
C GLU A 1012 24.95 2.72 -14.40
N LYS A 1013 25.93 3.39 -15.02
CA LYS A 1013 27.16 3.82 -14.32
C LYS A 1013 26.89 4.80 -13.18
N VAL A 1014 25.97 5.75 -13.37
CA VAL A 1014 25.54 6.69 -12.32
C VAL A 1014 24.82 5.94 -11.19
N SER A 1015 23.94 5.01 -11.51
CA SER A 1015 23.23 4.17 -10.53
C SER A 1015 24.19 3.29 -9.73
N ARG A 1016 25.21 2.68 -10.36
CA ARG A 1016 26.26 1.93 -9.66
C ARG A 1016 27.09 2.82 -8.72
N ILE A 1017 27.36 4.07 -9.12
CA ILE A 1017 28.05 5.05 -8.28
C ILE A 1017 27.15 5.51 -7.12
N GLU A 1018 25.87 5.79 -7.37
CA GLU A 1018 24.87 6.13 -6.35
C GLU A 1018 24.76 5.00 -5.32
N HIS A 1019 24.62 3.76 -5.77
CA HIS A 1019 24.56 2.57 -4.92
C HIS A 1019 25.85 2.38 -4.09
N SER A 1020 27.02 2.64 -4.68
CA SER A 1020 28.31 2.53 -3.98
C SER A 1020 28.49 3.65 -2.93
N ILE A 1021 28.05 4.87 -3.25
CA ILE A 1021 28.06 6.02 -2.34
C ILE A 1021 27.10 5.80 -1.17
N GLU A 1022 25.89 5.33 -1.47
CA GLU A 1022 24.88 5.01 -0.47
C GLU A 1022 25.41 3.91 0.45
N LYS A 1023 25.97 2.82 -0.09
CA LYS A 1023 26.60 1.75 0.71
C LYS A 1023 27.73 2.24 1.62
N ALA A 1024 28.52 3.22 1.19
CA ALA A 1024 29.62 3.79 1.98
C ALA A 1024 29.14 4.71 3.12
N ALA A 1025 28.16 5.58 2.83
CA ALA A 1025 27.47 6.40 3.83
C ALA A 1025 26.79 5.53 4.90
N LEU A 1026 26.12 4.47 4.45
CA LEU A 1026 25.36 3.58 5.32
C LEU A 1026 26.25 2.69 6.21
N LYS A 1027 27.44 2.30 5.73
CA LYS A 1027 28.43 1.58 6.56
C LYS A 1027 28.98 2.47 7.68
N TYR A 1028 29.00 3.79 7.48
CA TYR A 1028 29.41 4.74 8.50
C TYR A 1028 28.34 4.89 9.60
N ASP A 1029 27.07 5.01 9.24
CA ASP A 1029 25.98 5.17 10.22
C ASP A 1029 25.79 3.91 11.09
N LEU A 1030 25.91 2.71 10.51
CA LEU A 1030 25.91 1.46 11.30
C LEU A 1030 27.12 1.36 12.23
N ALA A 1031 28.31 1.77 11.76
CA ALA A 1031 29.51 1.78 12.62
C ALA A 1031 29.38 2.79 13.76
N LYS A 1032 28.69 3.91 13.53
CA LYS A 1032 28.37 4.90 14.57
C LYS A 1032 27.44 4.31 15.63
N LEU A 1033 26.33 3.66 15.22
CA LEU A 1033 25.42 2.99 16.15
C LEU A 1033 26.11 1.88 16.95
N GLY A 1034 26.98 1.08 16.30
CA GLY A 1034 27.78 0.07 16.98
C GLY A 1034 28.70 0.66 18.06
N LYS A 1035 29.37 1.77 17.76
CA LYS A 1035 30.24 2.45 18.73
C LYS A 1035 29.44 3.06 19.89
N GLU A 1036 28.28 3.66 19.61
CA GLU A 1036 27.41 4.19 20.67
C GLU A 1036 26.89 3.07 21.58
N ALA A 1037 26.57 1.90 21.03
CA ALA A 1037 26.19 0.71 21.79
C ALA A 1037 27.35 0.20 22.68
N GLU A 1038 28.59 0.18 22.18
CA GLU A 1038 29.78 -0.17 22.98
C GLU A 1038 29.99 0.81 24.14
N GLU A 1039 29.86 2.12 23.89
CA GLU A 1039 29.97 3.14 24.93
C GLU A 1039 28.87 2.99 25.99
N ILE A 1040 27.62 2.71 25.60
CA ILE A 1040 26.52 2.43 26.52
C ILE A 1040 26.82 1.18 27.35
N ASN A 1041 27.32 0.12 26.74
CA ASN A 1041 27.66 -1.13 27.43
C ASN A 1041 28.72 -0.90 28.52
N VAL A 1042 29.75 -0.10 28.25
CA VAL A 1042 30.75 0.29 29.26
C VAL A 1042 30.08 1.03 30.43
N VAL A 1043 29.18 1.97 30.17
CA VAL A 1043 28.48 2.73 31.23
C VAL A 1043 27.53 1.83 32.04
N ILE A 1044 26.87 0.86 31.41
CA ILE A 1044 26.06 -0.18 32.09
C ILE A 1044 26.95 -1.00 33.02
N SER A 1045 28.12 -1.46 32.55
CA SER A 1045 29.07 -2.25 33.35
C SER A 1045 29.63 -1.51 34.57
N GLN A 1046 29.62 -0.17 34.54
CA GLN A 1046 30.02 0.69 35.67
C GLN A 1046 28.88 0.97 36.66
N GLY A 1047 27.69 0.40 36.47
CA GLY A 1047 26.53 0.62 37.34
C GLY A 1047 25.85 2.00 37.18
N LYS A 1048 26.18 2.76 36.13
CA LYS A 1048 25.66 4.13 35.92
C LYS A 1048 24.39 4.15 35.07
N LEU A 1049 23.31 3.55 35.59
CA LEU A 1049 22.08 3.31 34.82
C LEU A 1049 21.43 4.59 34.26
N THR A 1050 21.42 5.69 35.01
CA THR A 1050 20.82 6.96 34.56
C THR A 1050 21.57 7.57 33.37
N GLU A 1051 22.90 7.46 33.35
CA GLU A 1051 23.74 7.92 32.25
C GLU A 1051 23.54 7.02 31.02
N ALA A 1052 23.50 5.70 31.22
CA ALA A 1052 23.24 4.73 30.15
C ALA A 1052 21.87 4.95 29.49
N LYS A 1053 20.80 5.20 30.27
CA LYS A 1053 19.46 5.54 29.74
C LYS A 1053 19.48 6.82 28.89
N ARG A 1054 20.21 7.85 29.33
CA ARG A 1054 20.35 9.10 28.57
C ARG A 1054 21.10 8.89 27.25
N MET A 1055 22.14 8.08 27.26
CA MET A 1055 22.89 7.71 26.06
C MET A 1055 22.05 6.87 25.09
N TYR A 1056 21.26 5.92 25.61
CA TYR A 1056 20.32 5.13 24.80
C TYR A 1056 19.27 6.00 24.12
N GLN A 1057 18.67 6.97 24.82
CA GLN A 1057 17.73 7.91 24.21
C GLN A 1057 18.35 8.73 23.07
N LYS A 1058 19.64 9.06 23.18
CA LYS A 1058 20.39 9.74 22.11
C LYS A 1058 20.61 8.79 20.92
N MET A 1059 21.05 7.55 21.16
CA MET A 1059 21.22 6.52 20.14
C MET A 1059 19.90 6.25 19.40
N MET A 1060 18.75 6.26 20.10
CA MET A 1060 17.43 6.07 19.49
C MET A 1060 17.02 7.21 18.54
N LYS A 1061 17.55 8.43 18.70
CA LYS A 1061 17.34 9.52 17.73
C LYS A 1061 18.09 9.23 16.43
N ASP A 1062 19.32 8.73 16.53
CA ASP A 1062 20.13 8.37 15.38
C ASP A 1062 19.57 7.13 14.67
N TYR A 1063 19.03 6.16 15.42
CA TYR A 1063 18.28 5.03 14.89
C TYR A 1063 17.00 5.46 14.15
N LYS A 1064 16.19 6.36 14.72
CA LYS A 1064 15.00 6.89 14.03
C LYS A 1064 15.35 7.61 12.73
N HIS A 1065 16.45 8.35 12.71
CA HIS A 1065 16.96 8.95 11.47
C HIS A 1065 17.30 7.87 10.43
N LEU A 1066 17.96 6.78 10.83
CA LEU A 1066 18.29 5.64 9.96
C LEU A 1066 17.03 4.91 9.44
N LEU A 1067 15.97 4.79 10.26
CA LEU A 1067 14.70 4.21 9.82
C LEU A 1067 13.96 5.08 8.81
N SER A 1068 14.10 6.40 8.91
CA SER A 1068 13.47 7.38 8.01
C SER A 1068 14.22 7.57 6.68
N SER A 1069 15.48 7.13 6.58
CA SER A 1069 16.24 7.17 5.34
C SER A 1069 15.94 5.94 4.46
N LYS A 1070 16.19 6.06 3.15
CA LYS A 1070 15.93 5.00 2.14
C LYS A 1070 16.93 3.84 2.23
N VAL A 1071 17.13 3.28 3.41
CA VAL A 1071 18.12 2.22 3.65
C VAL A 1071 17.52 0.84 3.42
N SER A 1072 18.35 -0.13 2.99
CA SER A 1072 17.91 -1.52 2.81
C SER A 1072 17.43 -2.16 4.11
N GLU A 1073 16.42 -3.04 4.02
CA GLU A 1073 15.83 -3.72 5.18
C GLU A 1073 16.84 -4.55 5.99
N ARG A 1074 17.83 -5.17 5.32
CA ARG A 1074 18.93 -5.88 6.00
C ARG A 1074 19.70 -4.98 6.98
N MET A 1075 19.79 -3.69 6.70
CA MET A 1075 20.49 -2.72 7.55
C MET A 1075 19.60 -2.17 8.66
N LYS A 1076 18.30 -1.99 8.40
CA LYS A 1076 17.32 -1.70 9.46
C LYS A 1076 17.29 -2.84 10.48
N ARG A 1077 17.37 -4.08 10.01
CA ARG A 1077 17.49 -5.28 10.86
C ARG A 1077 18.74 -5.27 11.73
N LYS A 1078 19.93 -5.01 11.15
CA LYS A 1078 21.17 -4.90 11.92
C LYS A 1078 21.16 -3.74 12.93
N ALA A 1079 20.59 -2.61 12.56
CA ALA A 1079 20.44 -1.48 13.46
C ALA A 1079 19.47 -1.83 14.61
N TYR A 1080 18.36 -2.50 14.29
CA TYR A 1080 17.42 -3.03 15.28
C TYR A 1080 18.11 -3.98 16.26
N GLU A 1081 18.85 -4.98 15.77
CA GLU A 1081 19.62 -5.94 16.58
C GLU A 1081 20.57 -5.23 17.57
N ILE A 1082 21.29 -4.20 17.11
CA ILE A 1082 22.18 -3.39 17.97
C ILE A 1082 21.39 -2.67 19.04
N THR A 1083 20.28 -2.00 18.68
CA THR A 1083 19.46 -1.24 19.63
C THR A 1083 18.70 -2.11 20.61
N ASP A 1084 18.23 -3.29 20.18
CA ASP A 1084 17.46 -4.24 20.98
C ASP A 1084 18.35 -4.91 22.02
N LYS A 1085 19.58 -5.27 21.63
CA LYS A 1085 20.58 -5.78 22.58
C LYS A 1085 20.84 -4.81 23.74
N ILE A 1086 20.99 -3.51 23.46
CA ILE A 1086 21.19 -2.50 24.51
C ILE A 1086 19.92 -2.29 25.34
N TYR A 1087 18.74 -2.35 24.73
CA TYR A 1087 17.47 -2.29 25.44
C TYR A 1087 17.33 -3.43 26.46
N LEU A 1088 17.61 -4.66 26.04
CA LEU A 1088 17.59 -5.83 26.92
C LEU A 1088 18.61 -5.73 28.05
N MET A 1089 19.80 -5.16 27.79
CA MET A 1089 20.82 -4.91 28.81
C MET A 1089 20.45 -3.80 29.81
N LEU A 1090 19.60 -2.84 29.42
CA LEU A 1090 19.08 -1.80 30.33
C LEU A 1090 17.88 -2.27 31.15
N LYS A 1091 17.16 -3.27 30.64
CA LYS A 1091 16.00 -3.88 31.29
C LYS A 1091 16.42 -4.86 32.39
N LYS A 1092 17.48 -5.63 32.14
CA LYS A 1092 18.18 -6.45 33.14
C LYS A 1092 18.93 -5.56 34.12
#